data_AF-A0A844MN89-F1
#
_entry.id   AF-A0A844MN89-F1
#
_cell.length_a   1.000
_cell.length_b   1.000
_cell.length_c   1.000
_cell.angle_alpha   90.00
_cell.angle_beta   90.00
_cell.angle_gamma   90.00
#
_symmetry.space_group_name_H-M   'P 1'
#
loop_
_entity.id
_entity.type
_entity.pdbx_description
1 polymer ?
#
loop_
_entity_poly.entity_id
_entity_poly.type
_entity_poly.pdbx_seq_one_letter_code
_entity_poly.pdbx_strand_id
1 'polypeptide(L)'
;MAKSIYALLVGIDEYDPNSVSQVPSLQGCVHDIEAAQEYLKERTKDGEWQLVEPLILKNEQATREAIIQGFKEHLCKAESSDVVFFYYAGHGGQEKAPEEFWVLEPDRLNESLICYDSRTANGKDLADKELSYLISLVAKKDPHVLIVLDCCHSGSGTRDLAPDVKVRRGPVDNRERDLKSYLFYEDQAALHELLTSSRNLDDQKKKTGVILPPRGKHIMFSACRDYELAKEYKGDDGQPRGAFSYFFMQTLQRTNGKITYRDLARNINAIVSGKVKEQSPQVDATNPDELDQPFLGGAIGDRDVFFALTYNRNERGWVIDGGALHGLKASQETETLLAIFPITANSEELRNLDAALGEVKVTKVLPQRSKVQIIKGEEKLSEKESYKAVAISLPLPPLKVYFQTDKSDAAGIELARKTLQTAGLRNQPSLYVREVEQAADANYYIVAAQSQYWILQREDLSPTVAPIPETPGESYTSESASELITRLEHIARWKNVLDLSTPATSRIKPDDIKMEIAIISGQQESPSSSELRVEYTYDSNNYEWLGPVLQVKLTNLSSKTLYANILLLSEDYAINADLFEQKSSIKLAPSDSGGTTSVESEELVFYIPEAFLEQGITEYKDIFKLIVCTTEFNASLLQQDGLNPPPGNRSPEQYRGTLDRLLDGVHTRNAVRAQGNYDDWMTKEITVTLIRPQDAKVVKSNGSTSLQDGLVEVQAHPSLRAKVNLTTVPQASRDLGNLILPAILRQEPRITESFELTTSRGSDPGLSAIELSDIEDYTVVNKDAPLKILLDKGLAENEYLLPFAYDSEDKFFLPLGKGIRTENGKTEIVLERLPKPSTSSRSLQGSIKIFLEKVAHKKLGRPYNYPLLRSIMNVDEKDTVTYEADKETIKAQVAQAQKIVLFIHGILGATQRSLCSINKAKVTVDGQECTLKEHYDLVLAFDYENLYTTIEENAKLLGQRLQEIGLGANHGKELHIVAHSMGGLISRWFIEQEGGNQVVQHLVMFGTPNAGSPWPSIEDWVFATLGLGLNQLSAVVWPTQIVAMLLELVENNDLSLDQMHPDSEFFKAIASSSDPRVPYTIVAGDRSLIPGASDEKTGQLHRLMQKLFGKAMDKAIDLAFFKQPNDLAVSVASITSVSSDRTPPPRILEPYVACDHVTYFTLPPGLAALSEALSRK
;
A
#
# COMPACT_ATOMS: atom_id res chain seq x y z
N MET A 1 -10.89 -43.19 16.80
CA MET A 1 -11.48 -43.54 15.49
C MET A 1 -10.38 -43.41 14.45
N ALA A 2 -10.30 -44.31 13.47
CA ALA A 2 -9.27 -44.26 12.44
C ALA A 2 -9.53 -43.05 11.52
N LYS A 3 -8.49 -42.29 11.18
CA LYS A 3 -8.57 -41.14 10.29
C LYS A 3 -8.38 -41.63 8.85
N SER A 4 -9.41 -41.54 8.02
CA SER A 4 -9.42 -42.11 6.68
C SER A 4 -9.65 -41.06 5.61
N ILE A 5 -9.08 -41.27 4.42
CA ILE A 5 -9.37 -40.47 3.22
C ILE A 5 -10.19 -41.33 2.26
N TYR A 6 -11.40 -40.89 1.96
CA TYR A 6 -12.28 -41.47 0.94
C TYR A 6 -12.20 -40.62 -0.32
N ALA A 7 -11.81 -41.22 -1.44
CA ALA A 7 -11.57 -40.50 -2.68
C ALA A 7 -12.39 -41.09 -3.85
N LEU A 8 -13.17 -40.24 -4.51
CA LEU A 8 -13.86 -40.57 -5.76
C LEU A 8 -13.28 -39.71 -6.88
N LEU A 9 -12.59 -40.35 -7.82
CA LEU A 9 -11.86 -39.70 -8.91
C LEU A 9 -12.50 -40.07 -10.25
N VAL A 10 -13.00 -39.07 -10.98
CA VAL A 10 -13.77 -39.24 -12.20
C VAL A 10 -13.10 -38.49 -13.35
N GLY A 11 -12.69 -39.21 -14.39
CA GLY A 11 -12.00 -38.67 -15.56
C GLY A 11 -12.62 -39.17 -16.86
N ILE A 12 -13.09 -38.26 -17.71
CA ILE A 12 -13.82 -38.60 -18.93
C ILE A 12 -13.18 -37.91 -20.13
N ASP A 13 -12.45 -38.68 -20.94
CA ASP A 13 -11.90 -38.23 -22.22
C ASP A 13 -12.80 -38.63 -23.40
N GLU A 14 -13.48 -39.77 -23.28
CA GLU A 14 -14.39 -40.31 -24.29
C GLU A 14 -15.82 -40.39 -23.75
N TYR A 15 -16.79 -40.08 -24.61
CA TYR A 15 -18.22 -40.03 -24.30
C TYR A 15 -18.99 -41.02 -25.17
N ASP A 16 -20.18 -41.45 -24.74
CA ASP A 16 -20.95 -42.48 -25.44
C ASP A 16 -21.23 -42.07 -26.90
N PRO A 17 -20.86 -42.90 -27.90
CA PRO A 17 -21.09 -42.58 -29.31
C PRO A 17 -22.58 -42.47 -29.68
N ASN A 18 -23.49 -42.96 -28.83
CA ASN A 18 -24.94 -42.87 -29.00
C ASN A 18 -25.54 -41.59 -28.40
N SER A 19 -24.73 -40.63 -27.93
CA SER A 19 -25.21 -39.32 -27.50
C SER A 19 -25.94 -38.61 -28.65
N VAL A 20 -27.20 -38.23 -28.40
CA VAL A 20 -28.09 -37.54 -29.34
C VAL A 20 -27.50 -36.19 -29.76
N SER A 21 -26.81 -35.52 -28.83
CA SER A 21 -25.94 -34.38 -29.12
C SER A 21 -24.49 -34.85 -29.00
N GLN A 22 -23.74 -34.73 -30.09
CA GLN A 22 -22.33 -35.16 -30.11
C GLN A 22 -21.52 -34.37 -29.08
N VAL A 23 -20.94 -35.09 -28.11
CA VAL A 23 -20.00 -34.53 -27.14
C VAL A 23 -18.58 -34.73 -27.69
N PRO A 24 -17.77 -33.67 -27.84
CA PRO A 24 -16.39 -33.81 -28.30
C PRO A 24 -15.54 -34.70 -27.37
N SER A 25 -14.47 -35.31 -27.91
CA SER A 25 -13.50 -36.02 -27.08
C SER A 25 -12.43 -35.08 -26.52
N LEU A 26 -12.00 -35.37 -25.30
CA LEU A 26 -10.89 -34.74 -24.59
C LEU A 26 -9.66 -35.67 -24.60
N GLN A 27 -8.56 -35.25 -23.99
CA GLN A 27 -7.30 -36.04 -23.96
C GLN A 27 -6.59 -36.04 -22.60
N GLY A 28 -6.93 -35.12 -21.69
CA GLY A 28 -6.20 -34.94 -20.44
C GLY A 28 -6.97 -35.27 -19.16
N CYS A 29 -8.24 -35.65 -19.24
CA CYS A 29 -9.08 -35.87 -18.06
C CYS A 29 -8.68 -37.13 -17.29
N VAL A 30 -8.36 -38.22 -17.98
CA VAL A 30 -7.86 -39.45 -17.33
C VAL A 30 -6.48 -39.20 -16.71
N HIS A 31 -5.59 -38.48 -17.38
CA HIS A 31 -4.28 -38.13 -16.81
C HIS A 31 -4.38 -37.27 -15.55
N ASP A 32 -5.40 -36.41 -15.44
CA ASP A 32 -5.61 -35.58 -14.25
C ASP A 32 -5.96 -36.41 -13.02
N ILE A 33 -6.88 -37.36 -13.15
CA ILE A 33 -7.28 -38.21 -12.03
C ILE A 33 -6.21 -39.26 -11.68
N GLU A 34 -5.40 -39.68 -12.64
CA GLU A 34 -4.22 -40.53 -12.38
C GLU A 34 -3.18 -39.77 -11.56
N ALA A 35 -2.89 -38.51 -11.91
CA ALA A 35 -1.99 -37.66 -11.13
C ALA A 35 -2.55 -37.39 -9.72
N ALA A 36 -3.87 -37.20 -9.57
CA ALA A 36 -4.51 -37.08 -8.27
C ALA A 36 -4.39 -38.36 -7.44
N GLN A 37 -4.60 -39.53 -8.05
CA GLN A 37 -4.46 -40.83 -7.40
C GLN A 37 -3.02 -41.06 -6.93
N GLU A 38 -2.04 -40.82 -7.80
CA GLU A 38 -0.63 -40.98 -7.48
C GLU A 38 -0.23 -40.03 -6.34
N TYR A 39 -0.67 -38.77 -6.43
CA TYR A 39 -0.47 -37.80 -5.36
C TYR A 39 -1.01 -38.34 -4.04
N LEU A 40 -2.28 -38.76 -3.95
CA LEU A 40 -2.85 -39.30 -2.71
C LEU A 40 -2.07 -40.50 -2.18
N LYS A 41 -1.73 -41.46 -3.05
CA LYS A 41 -0.99 -42.68 -2.66
C LYS A 41 0.39 -42.39 -2.10
N GLU A 42 1.16 -41.52 -2.77
CA GLU A 42 2.52 -41.14 -2.33
C GLU A 42 2.47 -40.48 -0.95
N ARG A 43 1.47 -39.63 -0.79
CA ARG A 43 1.26 -38.74 0.35
C ARG A 43 0.69 -39.44 1.58
N THR A 44 -0.06 -40.53 1.42
CA THR A 44 -0.60 -41.33 2.54
C THR A 44 0.27 -42.53 2.90
N LYS A 45 1.38 -42.78 2.19
CA LYS A 45 2.21 -43.97 2.34
C LYS A 45 2.83 -44.12 3.73
N ASP A 46 3.27 -43.00 4.32
CA ASP A 46 3.99 -42.95 5.59
C ASP A 46 3.25 -42.09 6.65
N GLY A 47 1.94 -41.84 6.44
CA GLY A 47 1.13 -40.95 7.27
C GLY A 47 0.21 -41.66 8.27
N GLU A 48 -0.32 -40.92 9.24
CA GLU A 48 -1.35 -41.40 10.20
C GLU A 48 -2.71 -41.70 9.54
N TRP A 49 -2.89 -41.27 8.28
CA TRP A 49 -4.14 -41.34 7.55
C TRP A 49 -4.16 -42.53 6.60
N GLN A 50 -5.22 -43.31 6.69
CA GLN A 50 -5.44 -44.44 5.79
C GLN A 50 -6.18 -43.97 4.54
N LEU A 51 -5.52 -44.04 3.37
CA LEU A 51 -6.24 -43.93 2.11
C LEU A 51 -7.11 -45.18 1.92
N VAL A 52 -8.41 -45.01 1.99
CA VAL A 52 -9.36 -46.05 1.57
C VAL A 52 -9.22 -46.16 0.06
N GLU A 53 -9.19 -47.39 -0.47
CA GLU A 53 -8.98 -47.64 -1.90
C GLU A 53 -9.84 -46.68 -2.74
N PRO A 54 -9.21 -45.74 -3.50
CA PRO A 54 -9.96 -44.73 -4.23
C PRO A 54 -10.90 -45.36 -5.25
N LEU A 55 -12.14 -44.90 -5.32
CA LEU A 55 -13.06 -45.27 -6.39
C LEU A 55 -12.72 -44.44 -7.63
N ILE A 56 -12.26 -45.10 -8.68
CA ILE A 56 -11.77 -44.44 -9.91
C ILE A 56 -12.68 -44.82 -11.07
N LEU A 57 -13.28 -43.82 -11.71
CA LEU A 57 -14.18 -44.00 -12.84
C LEU A 57 -13.58 -43.30 -14.07
N LYS A 58 -13.21 -44.10 -15.08
CA LYS A 58 -12.63 -43.62 -16.35
C LYS A 58 -13.57 -43.88 -17.50
N ASN A 59 -13.79 -42.88 -18.36
CA ASN A 59 -14.56 -43.00 -19.61
C ASN A 59 -15.88 -43.78 -19.41
N GLU A 60 -16.07 -44.91 -20.09
CA GLU A 60 -17.27 -45.79 -20.00
C GLU A 60 -17.70 -46.20 -18.59
N GLN A 61 -16.78 -46.17 -17.61
CA GLN A 61 -17.08 -46.46 -16.21
C GLN A 61 -17.70 -45.26 -15.48
N ALA A 62 -17.46 -44.04 -15.96
CA ALA A 62 -17.95 -42.80 -15.38
C ALA A 62 -19.38 -42.47 -15.82
N THR A 63 -20.28 -43.46 -15.69
CA THR A 63 -21.71 -43.25 -15.92
C THR A 63 -22.32 -42.39 -14.82
N ARG A 64 -23.43 -41.72 -15.11
CA ARG A 64 -24.17 -40.92 -14.13
C ARG A 64 -24.51 -41.75 -12.89
N GLU A 65 -24.98 -42.99 -13.08
CA GLU A 65 -25.32 -43.88 -11.97
C GLU A 65 -24.08 -44.28 -11.16
N ALA A 66 -22.95 -44.59 -11.81
CA ALA A 66 -21.72 -44.96 -11.10
C ALA A 66 -21.20 -43.83 -10.20
N ILE A 67 -21.29 -42.58 -10.66
CA ILE A 67 -20.91 -41.41 -9.85
C ILE A 67 -21.86 -41.26 -8.65
N ILE A 68 -23.18 -41.39 -8.87
CA ILE A 68 -24.19 -41.31 -7.80
C ILE A 68 -23.94 -42.39 -6.74
N GLN A 69 -23.66 -43.62 -7.16
CA GLN A 69 -23.34 -44.70 -6.22
C GLN A 69 -21.99 -44.49 -5.54
N GLY A 70 -21.02 -43.87 -6.21
CA GLY A 70 -19.77 -43.45 -5.58
C GLY A 70 -20.00 -42.49 -4.40
N PHE A 71 -20.91 -41.53 -4.52
CA PHE A 71 -21.29 -40.70 -3.38
C PHE A 71 -21.99 -41.52 -2.29
N LYS A 72 -23.04 -42.27 -2.64
CA LYS A 72 -23.91 -42.96 -1.67
C LYS A 72 -23.24 -44.13 -0.95
N GLU A 73 -22.44 -44.92 -1.65
CA GLU A 73 -21.89 -46.18 -1.16
C GLU A 73 -20.40 -46.09 -0.81
N HIS A 74 -19.67 -45.10 -1.31
CA HIS A 74 -18.25 -44.89 -0.99
C HIS A 74 -18.03 -43.66 -0.11
N LEU A 75 -18.40 -42.45 -0.54
CA LEU A 75 -18.11 -41.21 0.21
C LEU A 75 -18.94 -41.07 1.51
N CYS A 76 -20.20 -41.49 1.54
CA CYS A 76 -21.04 -41.46 2.76
C CYS A 76 -20.58 -42.40 3.90
N LYS A 77 -19.56 -43.22 3.67
CA LYS A 77 -18.92 -44.04 4.71
C LYS A 77 -18.01 -43.21 5.62
N ALA A 78 -17.57 -42.02 5.18
CA ALA A 78 -16.77 -41.11 5.97
C ALA A 78 -17.51 -40.65 7.23
N GLU A 79 -16.81 -40.67 8.36
CA GLU A 79 -17.28 -40.12 9.65
C GLU A 79 -16.62 -38.75 9.91
N SER A 80 -16.96 -38.08 11.02
CA SER A 80 -16.51 -36.70 11.31
C SER A 80 -14.99 -36.49 11.41
N SER A 81 -14.22 -37.56 11.63
CA SER A 81 -12.75 -37.52 11.64
C SER A 81 -12.10 -37.80 10.28
N ASP A 82 -12.90 -38.07 9.25
CA ASP A 82 -12.44 -38.48 7.93
C ASP A 82 -12.42 -37.32 6.94
N VAL A 83 -11.71 -37.52 5.84
CA VAL A 83 -11.65 -36.60 4.71
C VAL A 83 -12.33 -37.23 3.52
N VAL A 84 -13.15 -36.45 2.83
CA VAL A 84 -13.76 -36.80 1.56
C VAL A 84 -13.15 -35.94 0.46
N PHE A 85 -12.71 -36.59 -0.61
CA PHE A 85 -12.14 -35.95 -1.78
C PHE A 85 -12.84 -36.41 -3.06
N PHE A 86 -13.65 -35.53 -3.64
CA PHE A 86 -14.28 -35.76 -4.95
C PHE A 86 -13.56 -34.93 -6.02
N TYR A 87 -13.06 -35.60 -7.05
CA TYR A 87 -12.37 -34.97 -8.17
C TYR A 87 -13.06 -35.34 -9.47
N TYR A 88 -13.55 -34.35 -10.21
CA TYR A 88 -14.11 -34.51 -11.54
C TYR A 88 -13.28 -33.76 -12.58
N ALA A 89 -12.84 -34.45 -13.62
CA ALA A 89 -12.21 -33.89 -14.81
C ALA A 89 -12.97 -34.37 -16.05
N GLY A 90 -13.54 -33.44 -16.81
CA GLY A 90 -14.39 -33.75 -17.96
C GLY A 90 -15.12 -32.52 -18.48
N HIS A 91 -16.06 -32.72 -19.40
CA HIS A 91 -16.95 -31.68 -19.88
C HIS A 91 -17.97 -31.23 -18.82
N GLY A 92 -17.99 -29.93 -18.57
CA GLY A 92 -19.17 -29.28 -18.00
C GLY A 92 -20.16 -28.98 -19.13
N GLY A 93 -21.43 -28.88 -18.78
CA GLY A 93 -22.50 -28.58 -19.71
C GLY A 93 -23.55 -27.68 -19.08
N GLN A 94 -24.42 -27.20 -19.95
CA GLN A 94 -25.70 -26.59 -19.59
C GLN A 94 -26.82 -27.47 -20.12
N GLU A 95 -27.92 -27.56 -19.39
CA GLU A 95 -29.17 -28.21 -19.81
C GLU A 95 -30.37 -27.37 -19.42
N LYS A 96 -31.50 -27.49 -20.11
CA LYS A 96 -32.70 -26.73 -19.73
C LYS A 96 -33.15 -27.00 -18.29
N ALA A 97 -33.36 -25.91 -17.56
CA ALA A 97 -33.92 -25.97 -16.22
C ALA A 97 -35.46 -26.08 -16.26
N PRO A 98 -36.07 -26.94 -15.43
CA PRO A 98 -37.52 -26.95 -15.24
C PRO A 98 -37.99 -25.59 -14.69
N GLU A 99 -39.26 -25.24 -14.94
CA GLU A 99 -39.81 -23.91 -14.62
C GLU A 99 -39.64 -23.54 -13.15
N GLU A 100 -39.70 -24.53 -12.26
CA GLU A 100 -39.55 -24.39 -10.82
C GLU A 100 -38.16 -23.86 -10.42
N PHE A 101 -37.13 -24.02 -11.25
CA PHE A 101 -35.77 -23.54 -10.99
C PHE A 101 -35.42 -22.23 -11.71
N TRP A 102 -36.31 -21.65 -12.53
CA TRP A 102 -36.02 -20.39 -13.25
C TRP A 102 -35.75 -19.19 -12.32
N VAL A 103 -36.18 -19.26 -11.06
CA VAL A 103 -35.85 -18.25 -10.05
C VAL A 103 -34.37 -18.32 -9.64
N LEU A 104 -33.79 -19.52 -9.65
CA LEU A 104 -32.38 -19.77 -9.37
C LEU A 104 -31.51 -19.62 -10.61
N GLU A 105 -32.07 -19.88 -11.79
CA GLU A 105 -31.39 -19.87 -13.10
C GLU A 105 -31.93 -18.75 -14.00
N PRO A 106 -31.33 -17.54 -13.97
CA PRO A 106 -31.80 -16.40 -14.78
C PRO A 106 -31.77 -16.66 -16.29
N ASP A 107 -30.87 -17.51 -16.76
CA ASP A 107 -30.76 -17.94 -18.16
C ASP A 107 -31.60 -19.20 -18.48
N ARG A 108 -32.29 -19.75 -17.46
CA ARG A 108 -33.13 -20.95 -17.52
C ARG A 108 -32.38 -22.22 -17.88
N LEU A 109 -31.08 -22.27 -17.61
CA LEU A 109 -30.24 -23.43 -17.82
C LEU A 109 -29.68 -23.88 -16.46
N ASN A 110 -29.68 -25.18 -16.19
CA ASN A 110 -28.86 -25.72 -15.09
C ASN A 110 -27.45 -25.95 -15.59
N GLU A 111 -26.49 -25.71 -14.70
CA GLU A 111 -25.13 -26.22 -14.88
C GLU A 111 -25.05 -27.70 -14.53
N SER A 112 -24.31 -28.47 -15.32
CA SER A 112 -24.26 -29.93 -15.20
C SER A 112 -22.86 -30.51 -15.47
N LEU A 113 -22.56 -31.64 -14.82
CA LEU A 113 -21.42 -32.49 -15.19
C LEU A 113 -21.89 -33.48 -16.25
N ILE A 114 -21.21 -33.52 -17.40
CA ILE A 114 -21.53 -34.48 -18.47
C ILE A 114 -20.83 -35.79 -18.14
N CYS A 115 -21.61 -36.80 -17.80
CA CYS A 115 -21.13 -38.16 -17.55
C CYS A 115 -20.88 -38.90 -18.88
N TYR A 116 -20.36 -40.13 -18.83
CA TYR A 116 -20.13 -40.89 -20.06
C TYR A 116 -21.42 -41.16 -20.86
N ASP A 117 -22.46 -41.63 -20.18
CA ASP A 117 -23.77 -41.98 -20.73
C ASP A 117 -24.74 -40.79 -20.81
N SER A 118 -24.26 -39.60 -20.45
CA SER A 118 -24.97 -38.34 -20.66
C SER A 118 -25.30 -38.15 -22.14
N ARG A 119 -26.38 -37.42 -22.39
CA ARG A 119 -26.83 -37.04 -23.74
C ARG A 119 -27.25 -38.20 -24.64
N THR A 120 -27.18 -39.47 -24.22
CA THR A 120 -27.88 -40.59 -24.89
C THR A 120 -29.40 -40.39 -24.85
N ALA A 121 -30.18 -41.16 -25.62
CA ALA A 121 -31.63 -40.94 -25.77
C ALA A 121 -32.37 -40.73 -24.44
N ASN A 122 -32.02 -41.51 -23.40
CA ASN A 122 -32.56 -41.39 -22.05
C ASN A 122 -31.56 -40.87 -21.01
N GLY A 123 -30.29 -40.68 -21.39
CA GLY A 123 -29.23 -40.21 -20.50
C GLY A 123 -29.42 -38.75 -20.12
N LYS A 124 -29.32 -38.48 -18.82
CA LYS A 124 -29.35 -37.13 -18.24
C LYS A 124 -27.97 -36.78 -17.72
N ASP A 125 -27.67 -35.49 -17.62
CA ASP A 125 -26.47 -35.06 -16.93
C ASP A 125 -26.66 -35.11 -15.42
N LEU A 126 -25.54 -35.06 -14.69
CA LEU A 126 -25.58 -34.82 -13.26
C LEU A 126 -25.67 -33.30 -13.02
N ALA A 127 -26.87 -32.80 -12.77
CA ALA A 127 -27.08 -31.37 -12.56
C ALA A 127 -26.45 -30.90 -11.23
N ASP A 128 -26.04 -29.65 -11.16
CA ASP A 128 -25.45 -29.04 -9.96
C ASP A 128 -26.34 -29.16 -8.71
N LYS A 129 -27.68 -29.08 -8.84
CA LYS A 129 -28.62 -29.32 -7.74
C LYS A 129 -28.62 -30.77 -7.27
N GLU A 130 -28.37 -31.73 -8.16
CA GLU A 130 -28.17 -33.13 -7.78
C GLU A 130 -26.82 -33.33 -7.10
N LEU A 131 -25.77 -32.67 -7.59
CA LEU A 131 -24.45 -32.67 -6.96
C LEU A 131 -24.51 -32.06 -5.54
N SER A 132 -25.19 -30.92 -5.37
CA SER A 132 -25.45 -30.29 -4.06
C SER A 132 -26.19 -31.26 -3.12
N TYR A 133 -27.21 -31.97 -3.63
CA TYR A 133 -27.89 -33.00 -2.84
C TYR A 133 -26.94 -34.14 -2.44
N LEU A 134 -26.10 -34.65 -3.34
CA LEU A 134 -25.14 -35.71 -3.02
C LEU A 134 -24.09 -35.27 -1.99
N ILE A 135 -23.55 -34.06 -2.12
CA ILE A 135 -22.63 -33.45 -1.14
C ILE A 135 -23.29 -33.36 0.23
N SER A 136 -24.57 -32.98 0.28
CA SER A 136 -25.34 -32.92 1.53
C SER A 136 -25.42 -34.25 2.26
N LEU A 137 -25.54 -35.36 1.52
CA LEU A 137 -25.64 -36.69 2.11
C LEU A 137 -24.33 -37.08 2.80
N VAL A 138 -23.19 -36.72 2.20
CA VAL A 138 -21.86 -36.94 2.77
C VAL A 138 -21.66 -36.05 4.00
N ALA A 139 -21.98 -34.77 3.88
CA ALA A 139 -21.77 -33.78 4.94
C ALA A 139 -22.64 -33.99 6.19
N LYS A 140 -23.68 -34.85 6.14
CA LYS A 140 -24.51 -35.19 7.32
C LYS A 140 -23.71 -35.70 8.51
N LYS A 141 -22.57 -36.34 8.25
CA LYS A 141 -21.66 -36.87 9.29
C LYS A 141 -20.53 -35.91 9.67
N ASP A 142 -20.55 -34.68 9.13
CA ASP A 142 -19.53 -33.65 9.31
C ASP A 142 -18.07 -34.07 8.98
N PRO A 143 -17.80 -34.88 7.93
CA PRO A 143 -16.42 -35.08 7.47
C PRO A 143 -15.85 -33.80 6.85
N HIS A 144 -14.53 -33.74 6.67
CA HIS A 144 -13.90 -32.68 5.89
C HIS A 144 -14.10 -32.93 4.39
N VAL A 145 -14.96 -32.16 3.71
CA VAL A 145 -15.33 -32.40 2.30
C VAL A 145 -14.63 -31.42 1.35
N LEU A 146 -13.85 -31.97 0.42
CA LEU A 146 -13.23 -31.24 -0.68
C LEU A 146 -13.77 -31.71 -2.04
N ILE A 147 -14.24 -30.74 -2.83
CA ILE A 147 -14.75 -30.91 -4.19
C ILE A 147 -13.82 -30.19 -5.17
N VAL A 148 -13.39 -30.88 -6.23
CA VAL A 148 -12.56 -30.30 -7.29
C VAL A 148 -13.20 -30.57 -8.65
N LEU A 149 -13.53 -29.49 -9.37
CA LEU A 149 -14.19 -29.52 -10.67
C LEU A 149 -13.29 -28.89 -11.75
N ASP A 150 -12.65 -29.74 -12.56
CA ASP A 150 -11.92 -29.32 -13.77
C ASP A 150 -12.78 -29.49 -15.02
N CYS A 151 -13.77 -28.59 -15.13
CA CYS A 151 -14.75 -28.53 -16.20
C CYS A 151 -15.23 -27.09 -16.42
N CYS A 152 -15.92 -26.85 -17.54
CA CYS A 152 -16.45 -25.55 -17.92
C CYS A 152 -17.96 -25.60 -18.20
N HIS A 153 -18.68 -24.65 -17.63
CA HIS A 153 -20.13 -24.56 -17.58
C HIS A 153 -20.68 -23.35 -18.38
N SER A 154 -19.81 -22.49 -18.91
CA SER A 154 -20.21 -21.18 -19.44
C SER A 154 -20.94 -21.22 -20.80
N GLY A 155 -22.12 -20.57 -20.88
CA GLY A 155 -22.87 -20.35 -22.12
C GLY A 155 -22.39 -19.17 -22.98
N SER A 156 -21.68 -18.18 -22.41
CA SER A 156 -21.33 -16.90 -23.06
C SER A 156 -19.89 -16.81 -23.59
N GLY A 157 -19.01 -17.75 -23.23
CA GLY A 157 -17.59 -17.77 -23.61
C GLY A 157 -17.35 -18.19 -25.06
N THR A 158 -17.81 -17.42 -26.05
CA THR A 158 -17.60 -17.66 -27.49
C THR A 158 -16.77 -16.54 -28.11
N ARG A 159 -15.48 -16.47 -27.73
CA ARG A 159 -14.49 -15.64 -28.45
C ARG A 159 -13.44 -16.54 -29.08
N ASP A 160 -13.03 -16.17 -30.30
CA ASP A 160 -12.11 -16.89 -31.19
C ASP A 160 -10.99 -17.63 -30.47
N LEU A 161 -11.19 -18.93 -30.26
CA LEU A 161 -10.16 -19.85 -29.80
C LEU A 161 -9.36 -20.33 -31.01
N ALA A 162 -8.04 -20.45 -30.85
CA ALA A 162 -7.21 -21.08 -31.86
C ALA A 162 -7.68 -22.54 -32.09
N PRO A 163 -7.61 -23.08 -33.32
CA PRO A 163 -8.20 -24.39 -33.67
C PRO A 163 -7.66 -25.59 -32.86
N ASP A 164 -6.52 -25.42 -32.20
CA ASP A 164 -5.78 -26.43 -31.44
C ASP A 164 -6.09 -26.43 -29.93
N VAL A 165 -6.88 -25.47 -29.44
CA VAL A 165 -7.23 -25.38 -28.01
C VAL A 165 -8.51 -26.16 -27.71
N LYS A 166 -8.37 -27.33 -27.08
CA LYS A 166 -9.51 -28.10 -26.56
C LYS A 166 -10.04 -27.47 -25.27
N VAL A 167 -11.36 -27.40 -25.16
CA VAL A 167 -12.08 -26.83 -24.01
C VAL A 167 -12.93 -27.90 -23.36
N ARG A 168 -12.95 -27.93 -22.03
CA ARG A 168 -13.74 -28.85 -21.21
C ARG A 168 -15.20 -28.43 -21.07
N ARG A 169 -15.85 -28.13 -22.20
CA ARG A 169 -17.27 -27.77 -22.31
C ARG A 169 -18.01 -28.59 -23.38
N GLY A 170 -19.15 -29.18 -23.03
CA GLY A 170 -20.06 -29.81 -23.97
C GLY A 170 -21.14 -28.85 -24.51
N PRO A 171 -21.84 -29.24 -25.59
CA PRO A 171 -22.94 -28.43 -26.12
C PRO A 171 -24.13 -28.35 -25.16
N VAL A 172 -24.87 -27.23 -25.19
CA VAL A 172 -26.08 -27.04 -24.38
C VAL A 172 -27.13 -28.12 -24.70
N ASP A 173 -27.68 -28.77 -23.68
CA ASP A 173 -28.82 -29.70 -23.84
C ASP A 173 -30.10 -28.90 -23.98
N ASN A 174 -30.72 -29.01 -25.16
CA ASN A 174 -32.01 -28.37 -25.41
C ASN A 174 -33.20 -29.29 -25.09
N ARG A 175 -32.96 -30.52 -24.63
CA ARG A 175 -34.00 -31.46 -24.22
C ARG A 175 -34.61 -31.00 -22.90
N GLU A 176 -35.93 -31.07 -22.79
CA GLU A 176 -36.62 -30.76 -21.54
C GLU A 176 -36.27 -31.77 -20.43
N ARG A 177 -36.18 -31.29 -19.20
CA ARG A 177 -35.93 -32.11 -18.01
C ARG A 177 -37.09 -31.95 -17.03
N ASP A 178 -37.80 -33.04 -16.76
CA ASP A 178 -38.86 -33.09 -15.76
C ASP A 178 -38.27 -33.01 -14.35
N LEU A 179 -38.85 -32.20 -13.47
CA LEU A 179 -38.48 -32.10 -12.06
C LEU A 179 -38.50 -33.46 -11.34
N LYS A 180 -39.37 -34.39 -11.77
CA LYS A 180 -39.45 -35.76 -11.24
C LYS A 180 -38.20 -36.61 -11.50
N SER A 181 -37.35 -36.19 -12.43
CA SER A 181 -36.11 -36.91 -12.78
C SER A 181 -34.93 -36.61 -11.86
N TYR A 182 -35.06 -35.63 -10.96
CA TYR A 182 -34.00 -35.23 -10.04
C TYR A 182 -33.90 -36.15 -8.83
N LEU A 183 -32.68 -36.46 -8.39
CA LEU A 183 -32.41 -37.40 -7.27
C LEU A 183 -33.12 -37.07 -5.95
N PHE A 184 -33.36 -35.78 -5.69
CA PHE A 184 -33.98 -35.29 -4.46
C PHE A 184 -35.50 -35.13 -4.57
N TYR A 185 -36.13 -35.48 -5.70
CA TYR A 185 -37.57 -35.26 -5.90
C TYR A 185 -38.44 -35.96 -4.85
N GLU A 186 -38.06 -37.17 -4.44
CA GLU A 186 -38.77 -37.92 -3.40
C GLU A 186 -38.49 -37.40 -1.98
N ASP A 187 -37.37 -36.69 -1.79
CA ASP A 187 -37.00 -36.05 -0.53
C ASP A 187 -37.66 -34.69 -0.43
N GLN A 188 -38.91 -34.67 0.07
CA GLN A 188 -39.73 -33.46 0.11
C GLN A 188 -39.10 -32.31 0.91
N ALA A 189 -38.31 -32.61 1.94
CA ALA A 189 -37.58 -31.60 2.69
C ALA A 189 -36.47 -30.99 1.82
N ALA A 190 -35.71 -31.85 1.13
CA ALA A 190 -34.68 -31.40 0.21
C ALA A 190 -35.26 -30.64 -1.00
N LEU A 191 -36.40 -31.05 -1.53
CA LEU A 191 -37.06 -30.34 -2.61
C LEU A 191 -37.55 -28.94 -2.15
N HIS A 192 -38.20 -28.87 -0.99
CA HIS A 192 -38.74 -27.61 -0.45
C HIS A 192 -37.64 -26.58 -0.15
N GLU A 193 -36.53 -27.02 0.46
CA GLU A 193 -35.42 -26.13 0.79
C GLU A 193 -34.70 -25.61 -0.46
N LEU A 194 -34.52 -26.42 -1.52
CA LEU A 194 -33.96 -25.94 -2.79
C LEU A 194 -34.83 -24.84 -3.41
N LEU A 195 -36.15 -25.06 -3.45
CA LEU A 195 -37.10 -24.10 -4.01
C LEU A 195 -37.23 -22.81 -3.18
N THR A 196 -36.91 -22.85 -1.88
CA THR A 196 -37.04 -21.70 -0.95
C THR A 196 -35.74 -20.95 -0.68
N SER A 197 -34.59 -21.57 -0.98
CA SER A 197 -33.24 -20.98 -0.82
C SER A 197 -33.03 -19.66 -1.59
N SER A 198 -33.93 -19.28 -2.49
CA SER A 198 -33.91 -18.01 -3.23
C SER A 198 -34.27 -16.77 -2.41
N ARG A 199 -34.86 -16.91 -1.21
CA ARG A 199 -35.36 -15.76 -0.43
C ARG A 199 -34.29 -14.96 0.33
N ASN A 200 -33.06 -15.48 0.45
CA ASN A 200 -31.97 -14.88 1.23
C ASN A 200 -30.73 -14.50 0.40
N LEU A 201 -30.79 -14.59 -0.93
CA LEU A 201 -29.73 -14.11 -1.82
C LEU A 201 -29.99 -12.64 -2.14
N ASP A 202 -29.11 -11.75 -1.69
CA ASP A 202 -29.18 -10.31 -1.97
C ASP A 202 -29.46 -10.02 -3.46
N ASP A 203 -30.44 -9.16 -3.71
CA ASP A 203 -31.02 -8.78 -5.01
C ASP A 203 -30.01 -8.19 -6.05
N GLN A 204 -28.72 -8.11 -5.73
CA GLN A 204 -27.71 -7.38 -6.52
C GLN A 204 -26.64 -8.21 -7.26
N LYS A 205 -26.64 -9.55 -7.18
CA LYS A 205 -25.70 -10.37 -8.00
C LYS A 205 -26.35 -11.61 -8.58
N LYS A 206 -27.17 -11.45 -9.63
CA LYS A 206 -27.55 -12.54 -10.54
C LYS A 206 -26.29 -13.02 -11.29
N LYS A 207 -25.61 -14.04 -10.76
CA LYS A 207 -24.46 -14.68 -11.40
C LYS A 207 -24.90 -15.93 -12.15
N THR A 208 -24.32 -16.18 -13.32
CA THR A 208 -24.33 -17.47 -14.02
C THR A 208 -23.24 -18.38 -13.42
N GLY A 209 -23.29 -19.70 -13.61
CA GLY A 209 -22.28 -20.66 -13.12
C GLY A 209 -22.71 -21.55 -11.95
N VAL A 210 -21.87 -22.54 -11.58
CA VAL A 210 -22.20 -23.55 -10.55
C VAL A 210 -22.37 -22.88 -9.19
N ILE A 211 -23.62 -22.75 -8.76
CA ILE A 211 -23.98 -22.28 -7.41
C ILE A 211 -24.64 -23.46 -6.70
N LEU A 212 -23.91 -24.07 -5.77
CA LEU A 212 -24.47 -25.12 -4.92
C LEU A 212 -25.25 -24.44 -3.78
N PRO A 213 -26.60 -24.56 -3.74
CA PRO A 213 -27.37 -24.10 -2.58
C PRO A 213 -26.81 -24.76 -1.31
N PRO A 214 -26.75 -24.03 -0.17
CA PRO A 214 -25.96 -24.44 0.98
C PRO A 214 -26.52 -25.71 1.60
N ARG A 215 -25.95 -26.85 1.21
CA ARG A 215 -26.25 -28.15 1.78
C ARG A 215 -24.97 -28.83 2.21
N GLY A 216 -24.67 -28.70 3.49
CA GLY A 216 -23.54 -29.38 4.09
C GLY A 216 -22.22 -28.64 3.88
N LYS A 217 -21.38 -28.75 4.90
CA LYS A 217 -20.08 -28.10 5.01
C LYS A 217 -19.12 -28.64 3.96
N HIS A 218 -18.59 -27.79 3.08
CA HIS A 218 -17.62 -28.20 2.06
C HIS A 218 -16.79 -27.03 1.50
N ILE A 219 -15.68 -27.41 0.85
CA ILE A 219 -14.80 -26.53 0.08
C ILE A 219 -14.82 -27.00 -1.39
N MET A 220 -14.93 -26.06 -2.33
CA MET A 220 -15.00 -26.35 -3.77
C MET A 220 -13.97 -25.55 -4.56
N PHE A 221 -13.21 -26.22 -5.42
CA PHE A 221 -12.39 -25.59 -6.46
C PHE A 221 -13.05 -25.73 -7.82
N SER A 222 -13.07 -24.63 -8.57
CA SER A 222 -13.55 -24.56 -9.95
C SER A 222 -12.43 -24.10 -10.88
N ALA A 223 -12.29 -24.75 -12.03
CA ALA A 223 -11.18 -24.49 -12.96
C ALA A 223 -11.18 -23.10 -13.63
N CYS A 224 -12.32 -22.42 -13.70
CA CYS A 224 -12.46 -21.09 -14.30
C CYS A 224 -13.67 -20.33 -13.73
N ARG A 225 -13.80 -19.04 -14.08
CA ARG A 225 -15.03 -18.26 -13.81
C ARG A 225 -16.16 -18.65 -14.77
N ASP A 226 -17.37 -18.22 -14.42
CA ASP A 226 -18.63 -18.48 -15.15
C ASP A 226 -18.68 -17.88 -16.57
N TYR A 227 -17.83 -16.89 -16.88
CA TYR A 227 -17.69 -16.31 -18.22
C TYR A 227 -16.39 -16.74 -18.94
N GLU A 228 -15.60 -17.65 -18.33
CA GLU A 228 -14.33 -18.13 -18.86
C GLU A 228 -14.42 -19.59 -19.32
N LEU A 229 -13.31 -20.12 -19.87
CA LEU A 229 -13.23 -21.49 -20.40
C LEU A 229 -12.10 -22.27 -19.72
N ALA A 230 -12.42 -23.48 -19.25
CA ALA A 230 -11.42 -24.45 -18.78
C ALA A 230 -10.79 -25.18 -19.97
N LYS A 231 -9.47 -25.05 -20.14
CA LYS A 231 -8.73 -25.50 -21.33
C LYS A 231 -7.84 -26.70 -21.02
N GLU A 232 -7.63 -27.55 -22.02
CA GLU A 232 -6.53 -28.51 -21.99
C GLU A 232 -5.19 -27.81 -22.22
N TYR A 233 -4.18 -28.28 -21.52
CA TYR A 233 -2.83 -27.75 -21.48
C TYR A 233 -1.85 -28.89 -21.66
N LYS A 234 -0.79 -28.64 -22.44
CA LYS A 234 0.30 -29.59 -22.62
C LYS A 234 1.40 -29.26 -21.61
N GLY A 235 1.57 -30.12 -20.62
CA GLY A 235 2.56 -29.96 -19.55
C GLY A 235 4.01 -30.06 -20.05
N ASP A 236 4.95 -29.73 -19.17
CA ASP A 236 6.40 -29.87 -19.43
C ASP A 236 6.81 -31.34 -19.68
N ASP A 237 6.01 -32.30 -19.20
CA ASP A 237 6.12 -33.74 -19.45
C ASP A 237 5.60 -34.16 -20.84
N GLY A 238 5.02 -33.23 -21.59
CA GLY A 238 4.44 -33.46 -22.91
C GLY A 238 3.06 -34.12 -22.89
N GLN A 239 2.49 -34.41 -21.72
CA GLN A 239 1.16 -35.03 -21.61
C GLN A 239 0.04 -33.99 -21.65
N PRO A 240 -1.08 -34.26 -22.35
CA PRO A 240 -2.27 -33.43 -22.28
C PRO A 240 -2.94 -33.59 -20.91
N ARG A 241 -3.25 -32.47 -20.25
CA ARG A 241 -3.90 -32.37 -18.94
C ARG A 241 -4.81 -31.14 -18.89
N GLY A 242 -5.66 -31.01 -17.88
CA GLY A 242 -6.40 -29.76 -17.66
C GLY A 242 -5.43 -28.67 -17.21
N ALA A 243 -5.54 -27.45 -17.73
CA ALA A 243 -4.69 -26.34 -17.28
C ALA A 243 -4.75 -26.17 -15.76
N PHE A 244 -5.97 -26.14 -15.22
CA PHE A 244 -6.19 -26.06 -13.78
C PHE A 244 -5.61 -27.28 -13.06
N SER A 245 -5.96 -28.51 -13.46
CA SER A 245 -5.47 -29.75 -12.83
C SER A 245 -3.94 -29.87 -12.83
N TYR A 246 -3.30 -29.50 -13.93
CA TYR A 246 -1.84 -29.53 -14.07
C TYR A 246 -1.19 -28.60 -13.04
N PHE A 247 -1.61 -27.33 -13.01
CA PHE A 247 -1.04 -26.34 -12.09
C PHE A 247 -1.47 -26.56 -10.63
N PHE A 248 -2.66 -27.12 -10.40
CA PHE A 248 -3.13 -27.55 -9.09
C PHE A 248 -2.21 -28.64 -8.51
N MET A 249 -1.97 -29.73 -9.26
CA MET A 249 -1.07 -30.80 -8.83
C MET A 249 0.37 -30.31 -8.69
N GLN A 250 0.84 -29.50 -9.63
CA GLN A 250 2.18 -28.91 -9.57
C GLN A 250 2.37 -28.04 -8.32
N THR A 251 1.36 -27.26 -7.94
CA THR A 251 1.42 -26.42 -6.72
C THR A 251 1.42 -27.27 -5.46
N LEU A 252 0.56 -28.29 -5.39
CA LEU A 252 0.52 -29.22 -4.25
C LEU A 252 1.84 -29.98 -4.06
N GLN A 253 2.47 -30.41 -5.16
CA GLN A 253 3.77 -31.06 -5.12
C GLN A 253 4.86 -30.10 -4.62
N ARG A 254 4.88 -28.85 -5.10
CA ARG A 254 5.85 -27.82 -4.68
C ARG A 254 5.74 -27.39 -3.23
N THR A 255 4.51 -27.29 -2.72
CA THR A 255 4.25 -26.86 -1.35
C THR A 255 4.28 -28.04 -0.37
N ASN A 256 4.55 -29.26 -0.87
CA ASN A 256 4.50 -30.49 -0.09
C ASN A 256 3.16 -30.65 0.65
N GLY A 257 2.07 -30.18 0.05
CA GLY A 257 0.73 -30.10 0.65
C GLY A 257 0.60 -29.24 1.92
N LYS A 258 1.65 -28.55 2.37
CA LYS A 258 1.64 -27.61 3.50
C LYS A 258 1.19 -26.22 3.05
N ILE A 259 -0.05 -26.15 2.59
CA ILE A 259 -0.65 -24.90 2.11
C ILE A 259 -2.11 -24.84 2.53
N THR A 260 -2.58 -23.65 2.89
CA THR A 260 -4.01 -23.42 3.13
C THR A 260 -4.78 -23.47 1.81
N TYR A 261 -6.09 -23.73 1.85
CA TYR A 261 -6.90 -23.67 0.63
C TYR A 261 -6.88 -22.28 -0.02
N ARG A 262 -6.85 -21.22 0.80
CA ARG A 262 -6.78 -19.82 0.34
C ARG A 262 -5.48 -19.55 -0.42
N ASP A 263 -4.35 -19.97 0.12
CA ASP A 263 -3.06 -19.75 -0.51
C ASP A 263 -2.86 -20.66 -1.72
N LEU A 264 -3.39 -21.89 -1.69
CA LEU A 264 -3.41 -22.79 -2.84
C LEU A 264 -4.16 -22.15 -4.01
N ALA A 265 -5.36 -21.61 -3.75
CA ALA A 265 -6.15 -20.92 -4.77
C ALA A 265 -5.44 -19.67 -5.32
N ARG A 266 -4.85 -18.84 -4.45
CA ARG A 266 -4.06 -17.66 -4.87
C ARG A 266 -2.89 -18.05 -5.78
N ASN A 267 -2.13 -19.08 -5.40
CA ASN A 267 -0.96 -19.53 -6.15
C ASN A 267 -1.34 -20.11 -7.52
N ILE A 268 -2.35 -20.99 -7.55
CA ILE A 268 -2.83 -21.57 -8.81
C ILE A 268 -3.37 -20.46 -9.71
N ASN A 269 -4.17 -19.53 -9.18
CA ASN A 269 -4.74 -18.45 -9.98
C ASN A 269 -3.65 -17.56 -10.59
N ALA A 270 -2.61 -17.22 -9.82
CA ALA A 270 -1.48 -16.45 -10.32
C ALA A 270 -0.73 -17.18 -11.46
N ILE A 271 -0.52 -18.50 -11.33
CA ILE A 271 0.17 -19.30 -12.33
C ILE A 271 -0.69 -19.47 -13.60
N VAL A 272 -1.97 -19.85 -13.44
CA VAL A 272 -2.88 -20.09 -14.56
C VAL A 272 -3.11 -18.79 -15.33
N SER A 273 -3.41 -17.67 -14.66
CA SER A 273 -3.64 -16.38 -15.32
C SER A 273 -2.40 -15.88 -16.07
N GLY A 274 -1.20 -16.24 -15.63
CA GLY A 274 0.06 -15.89 -16.29
C GLY A 274 0.45 -16.80 -17.47
N LYS A 275 -0.16 -17.98 -17.60
CA LYS A 275 0.20 -19.00 -18.60
C LYS A 275 -0.91 -19.33 -19.58
N VAL A 276 -2.16 -19.20 -19.16
CA VAL A 276 -3.36 -19.57 -19.90
C VAL A 276 -4.25 -18.35 -19.97
N LYS A 277 -4.43 -17.83 -21.19
CA LYS A 277 -5.27 -16.66 -21.44
C LYS A 277 -6.71 -16.96 -21.02
N GLU A 278 -7.38 -16.03 -20.32
CA GLU A 278 -8.81 -16.11 -20.00
C GLU A 278 -9.23 -17.40 -19.27
N GLN A 279 -8.45 -17.79 -18.26
CA GLN A 279 -8.81 -18.85 -17.32
C GLN A 279 -8.33 -18.49 -15.90
N SER A 280 -9.27 -18.32 -14.98
CA SER A 280 -9.03 -17.88 -13.61
C SER A 280 -9.70 -18.84 -12.61
N PRO A 281 -8.97 -19.82 -12.05
CA PRO A 281 -9.52 -20.75 -11.06
C PRO A 281 -10.12 -20.05 -9.85
N GLN A 282 -11.20 -20.61 -9.30
CA GLN A 282 -11.93 -20.09 -8.14
C GLN A 282 -11.93 -21.12 -7.00
N VAL A 283 -12.07 -20.61 -5.77
CA VAL A 283 -12.32 -21.44 -4.57
C VAL A 283 -13.47 -20.82 -3.81
N ASP A 284 -14.41 -21.66 -3.38
CA ASP A 284 -15.56 -21.30 -2.57
C ASP A 284 -15.67 -22.26 -1.37
N ALA A 285 -16.21 -21.77 -0.27
CA ALA A 285 -16.49 -22.59 0.91
C ALA A 285 -17.82 -22.14 1.55
N THR A 286 -18.56 -23.08 2.12
CA THR A 286 -19.80 -22.76 2.87
C THR A 286 -19.51 -21.93 4.13
N ASN A 287 -18.31 -22.06 4.70
CA ASN A 287 -17.78 -21.21 5.75
C ASN A 287 -16.43 -20.61 5.28
N PRO A 288 -16.31 -19.28 5.11
CA PRO A 288 -15.08 -18.64 4.63
C PRO A 288 -13.82 -18.91 5.46
N ASP A 289 -13.97 -19.21 6.77
CA ASP A 289 -12.85 -19.49 7.68
C ASP A 289 -12.18 -20.83 7.37
N GLU A 290 -12.90 -21.76 6.72
CA GLU A 290 -12.34 -23.06 6.34
C GLU A 290 -11.30 -22.95 5.22
N LEU A 291 -11.28 -21.83 4.50
CA LEU A 291 -10.26 -21.59 3.48
C LEU A 291 -8.85 -21.43 4.08
N ASP A 292 -8.76 -21.10 5.38
CA ASP A 292 -7.49 -20.99 6.09
C ASP A 292 -7.03 -22.33 6.70
N GLN A 293 -7.82 -23.40 6.56
CA GLN A 293 -7.41 -24.76 6.92
C GLN A 293 -6.36 -25.29 5.93
N PRO A 294 -5.43 -26.16 6.39
CA PRO A 294 -4.50 -26.85 5.49
C PRO A 294 -5.22 -27.74 4.47
N PHE A 295 -4.60 -27.96 3.31
CA PHE A 295 -5.09 -28.85 2.28
C PHE A 295 -5.40 -30.27 2.83
N LEU A 296 -6.56 -30.80 2.45
CA LEU A 296 -7.19 -32.03 3.01
C LEU A 296 -7.29 -32.04 4.55
N GLY A 297 -7.46 -30.87 5.18
CA GLY A 297 -7.52 -30.77 6.64
C GLY A 297 -6.21 -31.14 7.33
N GLY A 298 -5.08 -31.06 6.61
CA GLY A 298 -3.77 -31.50 7.09
C GLY A 298 -3.62 -33.03 7.15
N ALA A 299 -4.53 -33.78 6.52
CA ALA A 299 -4.56 -35.24 6.56
C ALA A 299 -3.35 -35.93 5.92
N ILE A 300 -2.52 -35.17 5.23
CA ILE A 300 -1.41 -35.71 4.51
C ILE A 300 -0.11 -35.14 5.09
N GLY A 301 0.62 -36.00 5.78
CA GLY A 301 1.86 -35.71 6.51
C GLY A 301 3.07 -35.40 5.64
N ASP A 302 4.19 -35.09 6.28
CA ASP A 302 5.41 -34.54 5.68
C ASP A 302 6.19 -35.57 4.84
N ARG A 303 6.57 -35.20 3.62
CA ARG A 303 7.69 -35.84 2.88
C ARG A 303 9.03 -35.37 3.44
N ASP A 304 10.04 -36.23 3.46
CA ASP A 304 11.44 -35.81 3.62
C ASP A 304 11.77 -34.71 2.60
N VAL A 305 12.17 -33.53 3.09
CA VAL A 305 12.45 -32.38 2.24
C VAL A 305 13.86 -32.52 1.66
N PHE A 306 13.94 -32.81 0.38
CA PHE A 306 15.16 -32.86 -0.41
C PHE A 306 14.92 -32.23 -1.77
N PHE A 307 15.99 -31.80 -2.45
CA PHE A 307 15.93 -31.47 -3.86
C PHE A 307 16.30 -32.69 -4.70
N ALA A 308 15.54 -33.00 -5.75
CA ALA A 308 15.90 -34.01 -6.73
C ALA A 308 17.00 -33.46 -7.67
N LEU A 309 18.17 -34.09 -7.62
CA LEU A 309 19.27 -33.84 -8.55
C LEU A 309 19.13 -34.76 -9.76
N THR A 310 19.07 -34.19 -10.97
CA THR A 310 18.93 -34.92 -12.24
C THR A 310 19.79 -34.30 -13.34
N TYR A 311 20.14 -35.10 -14.35
CA TYR A 311 20.88 -34.60 -15.52
C TYR A 311 19.92 -34.14 -16.62
N ASN A 312 19.97 -32.86 -16.98
CA ASN A 312 19.11 -32.28 -18.01
C ASN A 312 19.82 -32.32 -19.38
N ARG A 313 19.29 -33.13 -20.30
CA ARG A 313 19.84 -33.30 -21.66
C ARG A 313 19.74 -32.03 -22.53
N ASN A 314 18.69 -31.24 -22.36
CA ASN A 314 18.50 -30.00 -23.14
C ASN A 314 19.51 -28.93 -22.72
N GLU A 315 19.86 -28.90 -21.44
CA GLU A 315 20.80 -27.91 -20.87
C GLU A 315 22.24 -28.41 -20.77
N ARG A 316 22.47 -29.70 -21.09
CA ARG A 316 23.75 -30.42 -20.98
C ARG A 316 24.42 -30.20 -19.62
N GLY A 317 23.68 -30.45 -18.54
CA GLY A 317 24.20 -30.27 -17.19
C GLY A 317 23.25 -30.74 -16.09
N TRP A 318 23.80 -30.83 -14.88
CA TRP A 318 23.06 -31.21 -13.69
C TRP A 318 22.16 -30.07 -13.19
N VAL A 319 20.95 -30.43 -12.81
CA VAL A 319 19.96 -29.50 -12.25
C VAL A 319 19.34 -30.10 -11.00
N ILE A 320 18.98 -29.21 -10.07
CA ILE A 320 18.09 -29.54 -8.96
C ILE A 320 16.71 -28.92 -9.21
N ASP A 321 15.66 -29.57 -8.74
CA ASP A 321 14.28 -29.07 -8.69
C ASP A 321 14.06 -27.99 -7.60
N GLY A 322 15.14 -27.45 -7.02
CA GLY A 322 15.16 -26.30 -6.14
C GLY A 322 15.53 -25.02 -6.89
N GLY A 323 14.85 -23.90 -6.63
CA GLY A 323 15.02 -22.62 -7.32
C GLY A 323 14.83 -21.44 -6.37
N ALA A 324 14.70 -20.22 -6.91
CA ALA A 324 14.50 -19.01 -6.11
C ALA A 324 13.22 -19.08 -5.27
N LEU A 325 12.18 -19.72 -5.80
CA LEU A 325 10.92 -19.96 -5.09
C LEU A 325 11.07 -20.96 -3.93
N HIS A 326 12.15 -21.75 -3.93
CA HIS A 326 12.46 -22.74 -2.91
C HIS A 326 13.57 -22.24 -1.96
N GLY A 327 13.71 -20.92 -1.80
CA GLY A 327 14.66 -20.31 -0.85
C GLY A 327 16.13 -20.37 -1.27
N LEU A 328 16.46 -20.92 -2.44
CA LEU A 328 17.83 -20.89 -2.95
C LEU A 328 18.16 -19.50 -3.46
N LYS A 329 19.27 -18.94 -2.98
CA LYS A 329 19.75 -17.62 -3.41
C LYS A 329 20.88 -17.80 -4.43
N ALA A 330 20.79 -17.13 -5.57
CA ALA A 330 21.93 -17.03 -6.48
C ALA A 330 22.96 -16.10 -5.85
N SER A 331 24.17 -16.59 -5.64
CA SER A 331 25.33 -15.77 -5.29
C SER A 331 26.46 -16.12 -6.26
N GLN A 332 27.10 -15.10 -6.83
CA GLN A 332 28.31 -15.30 -7.63
C GLN A 332 29.55 -15.52 -6.74
N GLU A 333 29.43 -15.29 -5.42
CA GLU A 333 30.58 -15.03 -4.54
C GLU A 333 30.64 -15.97 -3.31
N THR A 334 29.50 -16.50 -2.86
CA THR A 334 29.38 -17.49 -1.78
C THR A 334 28.56 -18.66 -2.26
N GLU A 335 29.02 -19.88 -2.01
CA GLU A 335 28.52 -21.07 -2.69
C GLU A 335 27.39 -21.72 -1.88
N THR A 336 26.20 -21.88 -2.47
CA THR A 336 25.24 -22.85 -1.92
C THR A 336 25.76 -24.24 -2.25
N LEU A 337 26.13 -25.00 -1.22
CA LEU A 337 26.61 -26.36 -1.34
C LEU A 337 25.53 -27.34 -0.91
N LEU A 338 25.36 -28.42 -1.68
CA LEU A 338 24.46 -29.52 -1.33
C LEU A 338 25.22 -30.85 -1.31
N ALA A 339 24.94 -31.68 -0.31
CA ALA A 339 25.38 -33.08 -0.28
C ALA A 339 24.41 -33.97 -1.08
N ILE A 340 24.95 -34.93 -1.82
CA ILE A 340 24.21 -35.82 -2.72
C ILE A 340 24.08 -37.20 -2.09
N PHE A 341 22.88 -37.80 -2.15
CA PHE A 341 22.58 -39.13 -1.61
C PHE A 341 21.84 -39.99 -2.65
N PRO A 342 21.88 -41.33 -2.55
CA PRO A 342 21.06 -42.20 -3.37
C PRO A 342 19.57 -41.86 -3.24
N ILE A 343 18.78 -42.04 -4.31
CA ILE A 343 17.33 -41.76 -4.27
C ILE A 343 16.60 -42.63 -3.24
N THR A 344 17.16 -43.78 -2.90
CA THR A 344 16.64 -44.71 -1.89
C THR A 344 17.03 -44.35 -0.46
N ALA A 345 17.84 -43.32 -0.24
CA ALA A 345 18.34 -42.97 1.09
C ALA A 345 17.20 -42.61 2.04
N ASN A 346 17.19 -43.19 3.24
CA ASN A 346 16.20 -42.91 4.28
C ASN A 346 16.57 -41.65 5.10
N SER A 347 15.68 -41.21 5.98
CA SER A 347 15.85 -39.95 6.73
C SER A 347 17.04 -39.93 7.69
N GLU A 348 17.53 -41.09 8.16
CA GLU A 348 18.76 -41.19 8.98
C GLU A 348 20.01 -41.10 8.11
N GLU A 349 20.02 -41.75 6.95
CA GLU A 349 21.13 -41.68 5.98
C GLU A 349 21.33 -40.27 5.45
N LEU A 350 20.25 -39.52 5.19
CA LEU A 350 20.30 -38.11 4.79
C LEU A 350 20.91 -37.20 5.87
N ARG A 351 20.95 -37.63 7.13
CA ARG A 351 21.55 -36.89 8.24
C ARG A 351 23.04 -37.15 8.40
N ASN A 352 23.58 -38.19 7.77
CA ASN A 352 24.99 -38.57 7.89
C ASN A 352 25.78 -38.15 6.63
N LEU A 353 26.59 -37.09 6.72
CA LEU A 353 27.36 -36.60 5.57
C LEU A 353 28.42 -37.61 5.07
N ASP A 354 28.85 -38.56 5.91
CA ASP A 354 29.77 -39.61 5.47
C ASP A 354 29.09 -40.62 4.52
N ALA A 355 27.75 -40.67 4.51
CA ALA A 355 26.96 -41.48 3.58
C ALA A 355 26.70 -40.78 2.22
N ALA A 356 27.15 -39.53 2.06
CA ALA A 356 26.96 -38.79 0.81
C ALA A 356 27.82 -39.37 -0.34
N LEU A 357 27.23 -39.46 -1.53
CA LEU A 357 27.91 -39.85 -2.76
C LEU A 357 28.88 -38.75 -3.22
N GLY A 358 28.50 -37.49 -3.04
CA GLY A 358 29.24 -36.35 -3.55
C GLY A 358 28.67 -35.03 -3.06
N GLU A 359 29.18 -33.93 -3.63
CA GLU A 359 28.76 -32.56 -3.31
C GLU A 359 28.54 -31.78 -4.62
N VAL A 360 27.52 -30.91 -4.63
CA VAL A 360 27.26 -29.98 -5.73
C VAL A 360 27.24 -28.54 -5.26
N LYS A 361 27.69 -27.64 -6.15
CA LYS A 361 27.59 -26.19 -6.01
C LYS A 361 26.46 -25.67 -6.89
N VAL A 362 25.59 -24.83 -6.34
CA VAL A 362 24.60 -24.10 -7.16
C VAL A 362 25.31 -23.00 -7.95
N THR A 363 25.16 -23.02 -9.28
CA THR A 363 25.83 -22.06 -10.19
C THR A 363 24.87 -21.05 -10.80
N LYS A 364 23.59 -21.42 -10.95
CA LYS A 364 22.55 -20.51 -11.43
C LYS A 364 21.21 -20.90 -10.83
N VAL A 365 20.56 -19.96 -10.15
CA VAL A 365 19.20 -20.16 -9.63
C VAL A 365 18.19 -19.67 -10.66
N LEU A 366 17.26 -20.56 -11.07
CA LEU A 366 16.06 -20.20 -11.83
C LEU A 366 14.84 -20.24 -10.88
N PRO A 367 13.65 -19.77 -11.28
CA PRO A 367 12.50 -19.69 -10.38
C PRO A 367 12.16 -21.02 -9.68
N GLN A 368 12.13 -22.12 -10.44
CA GLN A 368 11.65 -23.42 -9.96
C GLN A 368 12.72 -24.53 -9.97
N ARG A 369 13.93 -24.24 -10.47
CA ARG A 369 15.03 -25.20 -10.61
C ARG A 369 16.35 -24.45 -10.60
N SER A 370 17.47 -25.12 -10.36
CA SER A 370 18.78 -24.48 -10.37
C SER A 370 19.79 -25.33 -11.12
N LYS A 371 20.67 -24.69 -11.88
CA LYS A 371 21.85 -25.35 -12.42
C LYS A 371 22.86 -25.55 -11.31
N VAL A 372 23.46 -26.73 -11.30
CA VAL A 372 24.48 -27.09 -10.34
C VAL A 372 25.71 -27.65 -11.05
N GLN A 373 26.86 -27.52 -10.39
CA GLN A 373 28.11 -28.12 -10.79
C GLN A 373 28.51 -29.15 -9.75
N ILE A 374 28.84 -30.36 -10.18
CA ILE A 374 29.41 -31.37 -9.28
C ILE A 374 30.81 -30.90 -8.90
N ILE A 375 31.07 -30.76 -7.60
CA ILE A 375 32.39 -30.37 -7.09
C ILE A 375 33.15 -31.57 -6.50
N LYS A 376 32.44 -32.67 -6.21
CA LYS A 376 33.01 -33.92 -5.68
C LYS A 376 32.10 -35.11 -5.96
N GLY A 377 32.68 -36.27 -6.27
CA GLY A 377 31.95 -37.54 -6.41
C GLY A 377 31.26 -37.73 -7.76
N GLU A 378 31.70 -37.03 -8.80
CA GLU A 378 31.12 -37.11 -10.16
C GLU A 378 31.17 -38.55 -10.71
N GLU A 379 32.21 -39.31 -10.37
CA GLU A 379 32.39 -40.71 -10.79
C GLU A 379 31.35 -41.68 -10.21
N LYS A 380 30.60 -41.25 -9.19
CA LYS A 380 29.55 -42.04 -8.54
C LYS A 380 28.14 -41.70 -9.04
N LEU A 381 28.00 -40.76 -9.97
CA LEU A 381 26.73 -40.28 -10.48
C LEU A 381 26.51 -40.73 -11.94
N SER A 382 25.29 -41.14 -12.25
CA SER A 382 24.85 -41.57 -13.57
C SER A 382 23.87 -40.56 -14.15
N GLU A 383 24.10 -40.10 -15.39
CA GLU A 383 23.18 -39.19 -16.08
C GLU A 383 21.78 -39.79 -16.37
N LYS A 384 21.58 -41.08 -16.09
CA LYS A 384 20.31 -41.80 -16.26
C LYS A 384 19.51 -41.95 -14.97
N GLU A 385 20.06 -41.54 -13.83
CA GLU A 385 19.48 -41.71 -12.51
C GLU A 385 19.20 -40.35 -11.84
N SER A 386 18.33 -40.38 -10.83
CA SER A 386 18.02 -39.23 -9.97
C SER A 386 18.61 -39.44 -8.59
N TYR A 387 18.96 -38.36 -7.90
CA TYR A 387 19.56 -38.39 -6.57
C TYR A 387 18.85 -37.41 -5.63
N LYS A 388 18.99 -37.62 -4.30
CA LYS A 388 18.54 -36.63 -3.30
C LYS A 388 19.68 -35.65 -3.03
N ALA A 389 19.37 -34.36 -2.93
CA ALA A 389 20.30 -33.31 -2.58
C ALA A 389 19.80 -32.51 -1.37
N VAL A 390 20.67 -32.30 -0.37
CA VAL A 390 20.35 -31.62 0.89
C VAL A 390 21.31 -30.45 1.07
N ALA A 391 20.79 -29.27 1.44
CA ALA A 391 21.59 -28.06 1.57
C ALA A 391 22.48 -28.15 2.82
N ILE A 392 23.79 -28.05 2.64
CA ILE A 392 24.78 -28.15 3.73
C ILE A 392 25.51 -26.84 4.00
N SER A 393 25.33 -25.84 3.14
CA SER A 393 25.85 -24.49 3.32
C SER A 393 24.97 -23.47 2.58
N LEU A 394 24.67 -22.35 3.24
CA LEU A 394 23.92 -21.21 2.67
C LEU A 394 24.81 -19.97 2.61
N PRO A 395 24.76 -19.18 1.52
CA PRO A 395 25.55 -17.96 1.38
C PRO A 395 25.06 -16.83 2.30
N LEU A 396 25.98 -16.21 3.06
CA LEU A 396 25.75 -14.95 3.77
C LEU A 396 26.17 -13.76 2.88
N PRO A 397 25.29 -12.81 2.54
CA PRO A 397 25.63 -11.69 1.67
C PRO A 397 26.65 -10.73 2.34
N PRO A 398 27.51 -10.03 1.57
CA PRO A 398 28.27 -8.91 2.10
C PRO A 398 27.40 -7.65 2.22
N LEU A 399 27.72 -6.78 3.18
CA LEU A 399 27.11 -5.46 3.31
C LEU A 399 27.61 -4.54 2.19
N LYS A 400 26.70 -4.01 1.39
CA LYS A 400 27.04 -3.16 0.25
C LYS A 400 27.11 -1.70 0.68
N VAL A 401 28.22 -1.03 0.38
CA VAL A 401 28.44 0.39 0.71
C VAL A 401 28.76 1.21 -0.54
N TYR A 402 28.31 2.46 -0.59
CA TYR A 402 28.64 3.41 -1.65
C TYR A 402 29.44 4.58 -1.07
N PHE A 403 30.66 4.78 -1.57
CA PHE A 403 31.48 5.92 -1.18
C PHE A 403 31.07 7.15 -1.98
N GLN A 404 30.47 8.13 -1.32
CA GLN A 404 29.96 9.33 -1.95
C GLN A 404 31.11 10.32 -2.24
N THR A 405 31.40 10.59 -3.50
CA THR A 405 32.59 11.36 -3.90
C THR A 405 32.35 12.87 -4.03
N ASP A 406 31.12 13.31 -4.29
CA ASP A 406 30.74 14.71 -4.50
C ASP A 406 30.68 15.53 -3.20
N LYS A 407 30.42 14.87 -2.07
CA LYS A 407 30.31 15.49 -0.74
C LYS A 407 31.42 15.09 0.23
N SER A 408 32.46 14.40 -0.26
CA SER A 408 33.53 13.89 0.59
C SER A 408 34.91 14.41 0.21
N ASP A 409 35.77 14.53 1.21
CA ASP A 409 37.19 14.74 1.09
C ASP A 409 37.84 13.52 0.41
N ALA A 410 38.43 13.74 -0.78
CA ALA A 410 39.01 12.68 -1.59
C ALA A 410 40.07 11.84 -0.83
N ALA A 411 40.88 12.49 0.02
CA ALA A 411 41.90 11.83 0.83
C ALA A 411 41.32 10.81 1.82
N GLY A 412 40.16 11.10 2.43
CA GLY A 412 39.49 10.19 3.34
C GLY A 412 38.92 8.98 2.60
N ILE A 413 38.25 9.21 1.47
CA ILE A 413 37.66 8.12 0.66
C ILE A 413 38.74 7.18 0.12
N GLU A 414 39.86 7.72 -0.38
CA GLU A 414 40.98 6.88 -0.85
C GLU A 414 41.57 6.02 0.27
N LEU A 415 41.72 6.59 1.48
CA LEU A 415 42.22 5.86 2.63
C LEU A 415 41.26 4.74 3.04
N ALA A 416 39.96 5.02 3.13
CA ALA A 416 38.94 4.03 3.47
C ALA A 416 38.88 2.87 2.45
N ARG A 417 38.93 3.17 1.14
CA ARG A 417 38.98 2.14 0.07
C ARG A 417 40.21 1.25 0.19
N LYS A 418 41.38 1.85 0.47
CA LYS A 418 42.62 1.09 0.66
C LYS A 418 42.50 0.15 1.86
N THR A 419 41.96 0.62 2.98
CA THR A 419 41.75 -0.19 4.18
C THR A 419 40.78 -1.34 3.91
N LEU A 420 39.67 -1.08 3.20
CA LEU A 420 38.69 -2.10 2.81
C LEU A 420 39.32 -3.24 1.99
N GLN A 421 40.25 -2.92 1.08
CA GLN A 421 40.98 -3.89 0.24
C GLN A 421 41.97 -4.76 1.02
N THR A 422 42.31 -4.40 2.26
CA THR A 422 43.31 -5.11 3.08
C THR A 422 42.75 -5.64 4.40
N ALA A 423 41.47 -5.43 4.70
CA ALA A 423 40.84 -5.77 5.98
C ALA A 423 40.69 -7.28 6.22
N GLY A 424 40.68 -8.09 5.17
CA GLY A 424 40.55 -9.55 5.24
C GLY A 424 41.87 -10.28 5.56
N LEU A 425 41.76 -11.58 5.86
CA LEU A 425 42.92 -12.44 6.13
C LEU A 425 43.94 -12.42 4.99
N ARG A 426 45.24 -12.35 5.34
CA ARG A 426 46.36 -12.31 4.38
C ARG A 426 46.34 -11.07 3.45
N ASN A 427 45.88 -9.91 3.95
CA ASN A 427 45.76 -8.67 3.19
C ASN A 427 44.86 -8.80 1.96
N GLN A 428 43.76 -9.52 2.10
CA GLN A 428 42.69 -9.61 1.09
C GLN A 428 41.60 -8.59 1.40
N PRO A 429 40.69 -8.30 0.45
CA PRO A 429 39.53 -7.46 0.71
C PRO A 429 38.67 -8.01 1.85
N SER A 430 37.95 -7.13 2.54
CA SER A 430 36.94 -7.53 3.54
C SER A 430 36.01 -8.58 2.95
N LEU A 431 35.76 -9.64 3.72
CA LEU A 431 34.78 -10.64 3.35
C LEU A 431 33.36 -10.18 3.69
N TYR A 432 33.19 -9.19 4.56
CA TYR A 432 31.91 -8.76 5.11
C TYR A 432 31.33 -7.53 4.41
N VAL A 433 32.17 -6.66 3.86
CA VAL A 433 31.79 -5.36 3.33
C VAL A 433 32.28 -5.23 1.89
N ARG A 434 31.45 -4.67 1.01
CA ARG A 434 31.79 -4.49 -0.40
C ARG A 434 31.36 -3.13 -0.91
N GLU A 435 32.25 -2.46 -1.64
CA GLU A 435 31.89 -1.26 -2.39
C GLU A 435 31.02 -1.60 -3.61
N VAL A 436 30.03 -0.75 -3.91
CA VAL A 436 29.23 -0.81 -5.14
C VAL A 436 29.39 0.46 -5.97
N GLU A 437 29.26 0.34 -7.29
CA GLU A 437 29.42 1.48 -8.21
C GLU A 437 28.19 2.39 -8.27
N GLN A 438 26.99 1.81 -8.12
CA GLN A 438 25.74 2.55 -8.17
C GLN A 438 25.19 2.76 -6.77
N ALA A 439 24.87 4.02 -6.45
CA ALA A 439 24.22 4.39 -5.20
C ALA A 439 22.91 3.60 -4.99
N ALA A 440 22.21 3.23 -6.07
CA ALA A 440 20.98 2.44 -6.05
C ALA A 440 21.13 1.01 -5.49
N ASP A 441 22.35 0.47 -5.43
CA ASP A 441 22.64 -0.90 -4.98
C ASP A 441 23.20 -0.97 -3.55
N ALA A 442 23.45 0.18 -2.92
CA ALA A 442 24.07 0.26 -1.60
C ALA A 442 23.06 0.16 -0.47
N ASN A 443 23.50 -0.47 0.64
CA ASN A 443 22.80 -0.44 1.92
C ASN A 443 23.12 0.85 2.69
N TYR A 444 24.36 1.32 2.63
CA TYR A 444 24.81 2.53 3.32
C TYR A 444 25.67 3.42 2.41
N TYR A 445 25.61 4.73 2.67
CA TYR A 445 26.49 5.73 2.08
C TYR A 445 27.63 6.02 3.04
N ILE A 446 28.85 6.13 2.52
CA ILE A 446 30.01 6.54 3.28
C ILE A 446 30.39 7.94 2.82
N VAL A 447 30.36 8.90 3.76
CA VAL A 447 30.81 10.28 3.55
C VAL A 447 32.04 10.53 4.40
N ALA A 448 33.11 11.04 3.80
CA ALA A 448 34.28 11.51 4.53
C ALA A 448 34.25 13.04 4.51
N ALA A 449 33.92 13.70 5.63
CA ALA A 449 33.90 15.16 5.71
C ALA A 449 34.51 15.65 7.02
N GLN A 450 35.26 16.75 6.97
CA GLN A 450 35.84 17.40 8.16
C GLN A 450 36.73 16.45 8.99
N SER A 451 37.56 15.64 8.33
CA SER A 451 38.40 14.61 8.97
C SER A 451 37.62 13.54 9.75
N GLN A 452 36.33 13.35 9.44
CA GLN A 452 35.47 12.30 10.00
C GLN A 452 34.86 11.43 8.90
N TYR A 453 34.55 10.18 9.25
CA TYR A 453 33.75 9.28 8.42
C TYR A 453 32.34 9.13 8.99
N TRP A 454 31.37 9.20 8.09
CA TRP A 454 29.95 9.09 8.37
C TRP A 454 29.40 7.88 7.64
N ILE A 455 28.73 6.98 8.36
CA ILE A 455 27.95 5.88 7.80
C ILE A 455 26.50 6.37 7.77
N LEU A 456 25.96 6.62 6.59
CA LEU A 456 24.63 7.18 6.40
C LEU A 456 23.66 6.13 5.82
N GLN A 457 22.43 6.16 6.28
CA GLN A 457 21.32 5.37 5.73
C GLN A 457 21.04 5.79 4.29
N ARG A 458 20.48 4.88 3.49
CA ARG A 458 20.23 5.14 2.07
C ARG A 458 19.01 6.04 1.85
N GLU A 459 17.97 5.84 2.64
CA GLU A 459 16.63 6.36 2.41
C GLU A 459 16.55 7.86 2.70
N ASP A 460 17.18 8.31 3.77
CA ASP A 460 17.08 9.65 4.35
C ASP A 460 18.46 10.34 4.56
N LEU A 461 19.56 9.61 4.29
CA LEU A 461 20.94 10.05 4.55
C LEU A 461 21.22 10.36 6.03
N SER A 462 20.45 9.79 6.97
CA SER A 462 20.69 9.97 8.40
C SER A 462 21.91 9.16 8.87
N PRO A 463 22.71 9.67 9.83
CA PRO A 463 23.83 8.92 10.40
C PRO A 463 23.35 7.65 11.12
N THR A 464 23.92 6.50 10.75
CA THR A 464 23.66 5.21 11.40
C THR A 464 24.32 5.14 12.77
N VAL A 465 25.52 5.72 12.89
CA VAL A 465 26.35 5.75 14.09
C VAL A 465 27.00 7.12 14.22
N ALA A 466 27.54 7.42 15.41
CA ALA A 466 28.36 8.61 15.62
C ALA A 466 29.53 8.64 14.62
N PRO A 467 29.93 9.84 14.13
CA PRO A 467 31.03 9.97 13.17
C PRO A 467 32.34 9.41 13.72
N ILE A 468 33.26 9.05 12.83
CA ILE A 468 34.52 8.39 13.18
C ILE A 468 35.70 9.26 12.75
N PRO A 469 36.51 9.78 13.69
CA PRO A 469 36.28 9.82 15.14
C PRO A 469 35.11 10.76 15.52
N GLU A 470 34.57 10.66 16.73
CA GLU A 470 33.40 11.45 17.17
C GLU A 470 33.68 12.96 17.21
N THR A 471 34.93 13.32 17.49
CA THR A 471 35.42 14.70 17.44
C THR A 471 36.30 14.90 16.21
N PRO A 472 36.12 15.99 15.43
CA PRO A 472 36.92 16.23 14.24
C PRO A 472 38.43 16.31 14.55
N GLY A 473 39.23 15.53 13.82
CA GLY A 473 40.69 15.58 13.90
C GLY A 473 41.33 16.56 12.91
N GLU A 474 42.65 16.70 12.97
CA GLU A 474 43.41 17.51 11.99
C GLU A 474 43.47 16.87 10.59
N SER A 475 43.42 15.54 10.49
CA SER A 475 43.45 14.80 9.22
C SER A 475 42.91 13.37 9.37
N TYR A 476 42.60 12.72 8.24
CA TYR A 476 42.22 11.31 8.20
C TYR A 476 43.40 10.39 8.57
N THR A 477 43.18 9.47 9.51
CA THR A 477 44.21 8.53 9.99
C THR A 477 43.89 7.09 9.59
N SER A 478 44.92 6.24 9.46
CA SER A 478 44.73 4.80 9.23
C SER A 478 43.88 4.14 10.32
N GLU A 479 43.97 4.64 11.55
CA GLU A 479 43.18 4.17 12.69
C GLU A 479 41.68 4.47 12.51
N SER A 480 41.32 5.72 12.17
CA SER A 480 39.93 6.10 11.88
C SER A 480 39.34 5.35 10.69
N ALA A 481 40.13 5.09 9.65
CA ALA A 481 39.71 4.28 8.51
C ALA A 481 39.56 2.80 8.87
N SER A 482 40.42 2.26 9.73
CA SER A 482 40.29 0.88 10.25
C SER A 482 39.04 0.74 11.11
N GLU A 483 38.77 1.72 11.97
CA GLU A 483 37.57 1.75 12.81
C GLU A 483 36.28 1.80 11.96
N LEU A 484 36.26 2.61 10.90
CA LEU A 484 35.17 2.61 9.92
C LEU A 484 34.90 1.20 9.36
N ILE A 485 35.95 0.51 8.87
CA ILE A 485 35.77 -0.82 8.31
C ILE A 485 35.31 -1.81 9.39
N THR A 486 35.91 -1.80 10.58
CA THR A 486 35.49 -2.65 11.71
C THR A 486 34.01 -2.47 12.06
N ARG A 487 33.51 -1.22 12.10
CA ARG A 487 32.08 -0.93 12.34
C ARG A 487 31.19 -1.44 11.20
N LEU A 488 31.61 -1.28 9.95
CA LEU A 488 30.86 -1.82 8.81
C LEU A 488 30.81 -3.36 8.83
N GLU A 489 31.90 -4.03 9.19
CA GLU A 489 31.91 -5.49 9.37
C GLU A 489 31.03 -5.91 10.55
N HIS A 490 30.97 -5.10 11.61
CA HIS A 490 30.08 -5.32 12.75
C HIS A 490 28.60 -5.27 12.36
N ILE A 491 28.21 -4.20 11.64
CA ILE A 491 26.86 -4.06 11.07
C ILE A 491 26.56 -5.24 10.14
N ALA A 492 27.52 -5.64 9.31
CA ALA A 492 27.36 -6.78 8.41
C ALA A 492 27.11 -8.10 9.16
N ARG A 493 27.81 -8.37 10.27
CA ARG A 493 27.58 -9.56 11.10
C ARG A 493 26.20 -9.55 11.73
N TRP A 494 25.79 -8.42 12.32
CA TRP A 494 24.45 -8.26 12.88
C TRP A 494 23.37 -8.55 11.84
N LYS A 495 23.49 -7.93 10.66
CA LYS A 495 22.56 -8.11 9.55
C LYS A 495 22.55 -9.55 9.03
N ASN A 496 23.69 -10.23 9.01
CA ASN A 496 23.74 -11.64 8.65
C ASN A 496 22.97 -12.54 9.63
N VAL A 497 23.02 -12.26 10.94
CA VAL A 497 22.23 -12.98 11.95
C VAL A 497 20.73 -12.66 11.78
N LEU A 498 20.40 -11.38 11.57
CA LEU A 498 19.03 -10.98 11.27
C LEU A 498 18.50 -11.68 10.00
N ASP A 499 19.32 -11.80 8.96
CA ASP A 499 18.97 -12.42 7.68
C ASP A 499 19.03 -13.95 7.70
N LEU A 500 19.43 -14.57 8.83
CA LEU A 500 19.33 -16.03 9.01
C LEU A 500 17.86 -16.42 8.92
N SER A 501 17.56 -17.23 7.91
CA SER A 501 16.23 -17.73 7.63
C SER A 501 16.23 -19.25 7.66
N THR A 502 15.11 -19.83 8.11
CA THR A 502 14.86 -21.27 8.05
C THR A 502 15.26 -21.84 6.67
N PRO A 503 16.19 -22.82 6.62
CA PRO A 503 16.54 -23.48 5.38
C PRO A 503 15.32 -24.10 4.72
N ALA A 504 15.26 -24.08 3.40
CA ALA A 504 14.18 -24.71 2.64
C ALA A 504 14.07 -26.22 2.88
N THR A 505 15.13 -26.87 3.37
CA THR A 505 15.18 -28.29 3.72
C THR A 505 14.84 -28.59 5.19
N SER A 506 14.45 -27.59 5.97
CA SER A 506 14.05 -27.78 7.37
C SER A 506 12.74 -28.58 7.47
N ARG A 507 12.72 -29.58 8.37
CA ARG A 507 11.50 -30.34 8.70
C ARG A 507 10.86 -29.88 10.01
N ILE A 508 11.51 -29.00 10.78
CA ILE A 508 10.90 -28.37 11.95
C ILE A 508 9.87 -27.35 11.46
N LYS A 509 8.60 -27.55 11.81
CA LYS A 509 7.52 -26.63 11.45
C LYS A 509 7.53 -25.41 12.38
N PRO A 510 7.11 -24.22 11.91
CA PRO A 510 6.95 -23.06 12.78
C PRO A 510 6.03 -23.27 13.99
N ASP A 511 5.11 -24.24 13.91
CA ASP A 511 4.16 -24.60 14.97
C ASP A 511 4.66 -25.74 15.88
N ASP A 512 5.80 -26.38 15.55
CA ASP A 512 6.42 -27.41 16.40
C ASP A 512 6.96 -26.81 17.71
N ILE A 513 7.16 -25.49 17.74
CA ILE A 513 7.54 -24.74 18.92
C ILE A 513 6.68 -23.47 19.07
N LYS A 514 6.23 -23.21 20.28
CA LYS A 514 5.53 -21.98 20.64
C LYS A 514 6.47 -21.06 21.40
N MET A 515 6.54 -19.79 20.97
CA MET A 515 7.23 -18.70 21.66
C MET A 515 6.18 -17.69 22.10
N GLU A 516 6.07 -17.48 23.41
CA GLU A 516 5.12 -16.54 24.01
C GLU A 516 5.90 -15.49 24.78
N ILE A 517 5.55 -14.22 24.58
CA ILE A 517 6.12 -13.09 25.33
C ILE A 517 5.02 -12.57 26.26
N ALA A 518 5.19 -12.77 27.55
CA ALA A 518 4.32 -12.23 28.59
C ALA A 518 4.82 -10.84 29.02
N ILE A 519 3.91 -9.88 29.08
CA ILE A 519 4.18 -8.53 29.62
C ILE A 519 3.85 -8.57 31.12
N ILE A 520 4.89 -8.54 31.95
CA ILE A 520 4.77 -8.52 33.42
C ILE A 520 4.47 -7.10 33.90
N SER A 521 5.10 -6.11 33.26
CA SER A 521 4.91 -4.67 33.49
C SER A 521 5.02 -3.91 32.17
N GLY A 522 4.26 -2.82 32.02
CA GLY A 522 4.12 -2.07 30.77
C GLY A 522 2.71 -2.14 30.20
N GLN A 523 2.33 -1.14 29.39
CA GLN A 523 1.03 -1.12 28.73
C GLN A 523 1.15 -1.62 27.29
N GLN A 524 0.39 -2.68 26.96
CA GLN A 524 0.32 -3.21 25.61
C GLN A 524 -0.63 -2.36 24.77
N GLU A 525 -0.15 -1.75 23.69
CA GLU A 525 -1.00 -0.93 22.82
C GLU A 525 -1.80 -1.75 21.80
N SER A 526 -1.26 -2.86 21.28
CA SER A 526 -1.96 -3.74 20.32
C SER A 526 -1.27 -5.11 20.15
N PRO A 527 -2.02 -6.21 19.97
CA PRO A 527 -1.47 -7.50 19.58
C PRO A 527 -1.37 -7.61 18.05
N SER A 528 -0.17 -7.80 17.52
CA SER A 528 0.02 -8.47 16.23
C SER A 528 0.84 -9.75 16.46
N SER A 529 0.73 -10.74 15.57
CA SER A 529 1.45 -12.01 15.74
C SER A 529 2.97 -11.91 15.54
N SER A 530 3.48 -10.82 14.96
CA SER A 530 4.89 -10.63 14.59
C SER A 530 5.55 -9.37 15.16
N GLU A 531 4.76 -8.41 15.64
CA GLU A 531 5.21 -7.17 16.26
C GLU A 531 4.42 -6.89 17.55
N LEU A 532 5.15 -6.68 18.64
CA LEU A 532 4.62 -6.31 19.95
C LEU A 532 5.06 -4.88 20.26
N ARG A 533 4.13 -4.01 20.65
CA ARG A 533 4.44 -2.64 21.07
C ARG A 533 4.12 -2.48 22.55
N VAL A 534 5.12 -2.11 23.33
CA VAL A 534 5.01 -2.03 24.80
C VAL A 534 5.47 -0.66 25.27
N GLU A 535 4.57 0.05 25.93
CA GLU A 535 4.83 1.38 26.47
C GLU A 535 5.39 1.30 27.89
N TYR A 536 6.28 2.25 28.21
CA TYR A 536 6.72 2.51 29.57
C TYR A 536 5.53 2.88 30.46
N THR A 537 5.64 2.59 31.76
CA THR A 537 4.64 3.01 32.76
C THR A 537 5.19 4.17 33.57
N TYR A 538 4.44 5.26 33.69
CA TYR A 538 4.83 6.39 34.53
C TYR A 538 4.44 6.13 35.99
N ASP A 539 5.43 6.06 36.89
CA ASP A 539 5.19 5.97 38.33
C ASP A 539 5.00 7.38 38.92
N SER A 540 3.75 7.74 39.18
CA SER A 540 3.40 9.04 39.75
C SER A 540 3.92 9.27 41.18
N ASN A 541 4.28 8.21 41.91
CA ASN A 541 4.78 8.35 43.29
C ASN A 541 6.26 8.71 43.33
N ASN A 542 7.04 8.16 42.40
CA ASN A 542 8.49 8.37 42.31
C ASN A 542 8.89 9.33 41.18
N TYR A 543 7.94 9.77 40.34
CA TYR A 543 8.17 10.68 39.20
C TYR A 543 9.17 10.12 38.18
N GLU A 544 9.12 8.81 37.94
CA GLU A 544 10.03 8.11 37.03
C GLU A 544 9.27 7.23 36.03
N TRP A 545 9.82 7.12 34.82
CA TRP A 545 9.34 6.18 33.81
C TRP A 545 9.94 4.81 34.05
N LEU A 546 9.10 3.82 34.31
CA LEU A 546 9.50 2.43 34.48
C LEU A 546 9.44 1.72 33.13
N GLY A 547 10.58 1.16 32.72
CA GLY A 547 10.69 0.31 31.54
C GLY A 547 9.83 -0.95 31.66
N PRO A 548 9.32 -1.49 30.54
CA PRO A 548 8.51 -2.69 30.59
C PRO A 548 9.32 -3.92 31.00
N VAL A 549 8.66 -4.85 31.68
CA VAL A 549 9.24 -6.13 32.11
C VAL A 549 8.60 -7.24 31.29
N LEU A 550 9.41 -7.98 30.55
CA LEU A 550 8.96 -9.06 29.67
C LEU A 550 9.53 -10.40 30.12
N GLN A 551 8.74 -11.46 29.95
CA GLN A 551 9.18 -12.83 30.17
C GLN A 551 8.84 -13.66 28.93
N VAL A 552 9.77 -14.51 28.49
CA VAL A 552 9.58 -15.35 27.31
C VAL A 552 9.41 -16.80 27.72
N LYS A 553 8.41 -17.46 27.16
CA LYS A 553 8.15 -18.89 27.32
C LYS A 553 8.32 -19.62 26.01
N LEU A 554 9.15 -20.66 26.01
CA LEU A 554 9.26 -21.61 24.91
C LEU A 554 8.55 -22.91 25.28
N THR A 555 7.75 -23.44 24.36
CA THR A 555 7.06 -24.73 24.53
C THR A 555 7.24 -25.59 23.29
N ASN A 556 7.81 -26.79 23.44
CA ASN A 556 7.89 -27.79 22.38
C ASN A 556 6.53 -28.50 22.25
N LEU A 557 5.92 -28.39 21.08
CA LEU A 557 4.64 -29.02 20.74
C LEU A 557 4.83 -30.28 19.89
N SER A 558 6.05 -30.52 19.40
CA SER A 558 6.37 -31.68 18.57
C SER A 558 6.58 -32.96 19.39
N SER A 559 6.46 -34.12 18.73
CA SER A 559 6.82 -35.44 19.27
C SER A 559 8.32 -35.73 19.25
N LYS A 560 9.17 -34.73 18.97
CA LYS A 560 10.63 -34.88 18.91
C LYS A 560 11.27 -34.04 20.01
N THR A 561 12.46 -34.46 20.45
CA THR A 561 13.29 -33.60 21.29
C THR A 561 13.79 -32.45 20.43
N LEU A 562 13.59 -31.21 20.89
CA LEU A 562 14.10 -30.02 20.24
C LEU A 562 15.12 -29.34 21.14
N TYR A 563 16.10 -28.69 20.52
CA TYR A 563 17.06 -27.82 21.17
C TYR A 563 16.78 -26.40 20.70
N ALA A 564 16.64 -25.44 21.61
CA ALA A 564 16.24 -24.08 21.25
C ALA A 564 17.00 -23.02 22.06
N ASN A 565 17.20 -21.84 21.47
CA ASN A 565 17.64 -20.64 22.18
C ASN A 565 17.12 -19.38 21.47
N ILE A 566 17.07 -18.26 22.17
CA ILE A 566 16.63 -16.97 21.64
C ILE A 566 17.79 -15.99 21.69
N LEU A 567 18.05 -15.35 20.55
CA LEU A 567 18.95 -14.21 20.44
C LEU A 567 18.13 -12.93 20.52
N LEU A 568 18.55 -12.00 21.35
CA LEU A 568 18.04 -10.64 21.38
C LEU A 568 18.95 -9.77 20.52
N LEU A 569 18.42 -9.30 19.39
CA LEU A 569 19.10 -8.38 18.48
C LEU A 569 18.59 -6.97 18.75
N SER A 570 19.45 -6.11 19.26
CA SER A 570 19.09 -4.73 19.64
C SER A 570 19.39 -3.72 18.54
N GLU A 571 18.68 -2.59 18.56
CA GLU A 571 18.81 -1.50 17.57
C GLU A 571 20.20 -0.83 17.56
N ASP A 572 20.98 -0.98 18.64
CA ASP A 572 22.38 -0.59 18.76
C ASP A 572 23.39 -1.61 18.17
N TYR A 573 22.88 -2.63 17.47
CA TYR A 573 23.62 -3.72 16.82
C TYR A 573 24.24 -4.76 17.78
N ALA A 574 23.82 -4.80 19.05
CA ALA A 574 24.17 -5.88 19.97
C ALA A 574 23.41 -7.18 19.65
N ILE A 575 24.02 -8.32 20.00
CA ILE A 575 23.38 -9.65 19.97
C ILE A 575 23.65 -10.35 21.30
N ASN A 576 22.59 -10.58 22.07
CA ASN A 576 22.66 -11.27 23.35
C ASN A 576 22.00 -12.64 23.28
N ALA A 577 22.60 -13.65 23.91
CA ALA A 577 22.04 -15.02 24.02
C ALA A 577 21.82 -15.42 25.49
N ASP A 578 21.66 -14.41 26.36
CA ASP A 578 21.67 -14.56 27.82
C ASP A 578 20.24 -14.61 28.40
N LEU A 579 19.22 -14.84 27.56
CA LEU A 579 17.82 -14.91 27.98
C LEU A 579 17.53 -16.11 28.90
N PHE A 580 18.37 -17.14 28.83
CA PHE A 580 18.26 -18.35 29.63
C PHE A 580 19.61 -18.67 30.27
N GLU A 581 19.60 -19.42 31.39
CA GLU A 581 20.81 -19.84 32.12
C GLU A 581 21.84 -20.53 31.21
N GLN A 582 21.35 -21.29 30.21
CA GLN A 582 22.17 -21.98 29.21
C GLN A 582 22.35 -21.10 27.97
N LYS A 583 23.54 -20.51 27.80
CA LYS A 583 23.88 -19.69 26.62
C LYS A 583 24.01 -20.49 25.30
N SER A 584 24.04 -21.82 25.35
CA SER A 584 24.16 -22.71 24.19
C SER A 584 22.78 -23.02 23.59
N SER A 585 22.21 -24.19 23.82
CA SER A 585 20.84 -24.53 23.44
C SER A 585 20.16 -25.30 24.57
N ILE A 586 18.89 -25.02 24.78
CA ILE A 586 18.10 -25.63 25.85
C ILE A 586 17.37 -26.82 25.26
N LYS A 587 17.47 -27.96 25.94
CA LYS A 587 16.78 -29.18 25.55
C LYS A 587 15.32 -29.14 25.99
N LEU A 588 14.40 -29.22 25.04
CA LEU A 588 12.96 -29.33 25.24
C LEU A 588 12.50 -30.75 24.89
N ALA A 589 11.90 -31.43 25.85
CA ALA A 589 11.40 -32.80 25.67
C ALA A 589 10.19 -32.84 24.71
N PRO A 590 9.92 -33.97 24.04
CA PRO A 590 8.71 -34.18 23.23
C PRO A 590 7.42 -33.91 23.99
N SER A 591 6.39 -33.40 23.33
CA SER A 591 5.09 -33.05 23.92
C SER A 591 4.34 -34.24 24.53
N ASP A 592 4.61 -35.45 24.05
CA ASP A 592 4.07 -36.73 24.52
C ASP A 592 4.97 -37.42 25.57
N SER A 593 6.10 -36.82 25.93
CA SER A 593 7.01 -37.33 26.95
C SER A 593 6.70 -36.76 28.33
N GLY A 594 6.96 -37.52 29.39
CA GLY A 594 6.89 -37.02 30.78
C GLY A 594 8.04 -36.08 31.18
N GLY A 595 8.78 -35.53 30.22
CA GLY A 595 9.91 -34.62 30.43
C GLY A 595 9.49 -33.14 30.40
N THR A 596 10.46 -32.24 30.58
CA THR A 596 10.22 -30.79 30.52
C THR A 596 9.99 -30.34 29.07
N THR A 597 8.74 -30.03 28.72
CA THR A 597 8.34 -29.59 27.38
C THR A 597 8.38 -28.07 27.21
N SER A 598 8.43 -27.32 28.31
CA SER A 598 8.47 -25.86 28.29
C SER A 598 9.52 -25.28 29.24
N VAL A 599 10.10 -24.15 28.86
CA VAL A 599 11.04 -23.37 29.68
C VAL A 599 10.64 -21.89 29.64
N GLU A 600 10.80 -21.20 30.76
CA GLU A 600 10.57 -19.76 30.90
C GLU A 600 11.92 -19.06 31.10
N SER A 601 12.07 -17.88 30.51
CA SER A 601 13.22 -17.01 30.74
C SER A 601 13.15 -16.37 32.12
N GLU A 602 14.24 -15.73 32.53
CA GLU A 602 14.19 -14.74 33.61
C GLU A 602 13.32 -13.53 33.17
N GLU A 603 12.84 -12.76 34.14
CA GLU A 603 12.15 -11.48 33.88
C GLU A 603 13.17 -10.44 33.42
N LEU A 604 12.94 -9.87 32.24
CA LEU A 604 13.86 -8.95 31.59
C LEU A 604 13.29 -7.54 31.64
N VAL A 605 14.06 -6.61 32.21
CA VAL A 605 13.73 -5.18 32.20
C VAL A 605 14.29 -4.57 30.93
N PHE A 606 13.41 -4.01 30.10
CA PHE A 606 13.78 -3.36 28.85
C PHE A 606 13.89 -1.85 29.03
N TYR A 607 14.88 -1.24 28.39
CA TYR A 607 15.05 0.22 28.37
C TYR A 607 15.62 0.71 27.04
N ILE A 608 15.16 1.88 26.60
CA ILE A 608 15.78 2.72 25.58
C ILE A 608 17.06 3.31 26.19
N PRO A 609 18.24 3.15 25.57
CA PRO A 609 19.48 3.74 26.08
C PRO A 609 19.38 5.27 26.19
N GLU A 610 19.93 5.85 27.26
CA GLU A 610 19.81 7.30 27.55
C GLU A 610 20.30 8.17 26.37
N ALA A 611 21.40 7.78 25.72
CA ALA A 611 21.92 8.50 24.55
C ALA A 611 20.94 8.58 23.37
N PHE A 612 20.00 7.63 23.25
CA PHE A 612 18.94 7.67 22.23
C PHE A 612 17.82 8.62 22.68
N LEU A 613 17.45 8.59 23.97
CA LEU A 613 16.46 9.51 24.54
C LEU A 613 16.90 10.98 24.44
N GLU A 614 18.18 11.26 24.70
CA GLU A 614 18.79 12.59 24.53
C GLU A 614 18.72 13.07 23.07
N GLN A 615 18.76 12.15 22.09
CA GLN A 615 18.58 12.46 20.68
C GLN A 615 17.10 12.63 20.27
N GLY A 616 16.17 12.48 21.22
CA GLY A 616 14.73 12.59 21.00
C GLY A 616 14.10 11.34 20.41
N ILE A 617 14.81 10.20 20.45
CA ILE A 617 14.28 8.90 20.01
C ILE A 617 13.38 8.35 21.12
N THR A 618 12.09 8.23 20.83
CA THR A 618 11.08 7.77 21.79
C THR A 618 10.60 6.34 21.54
N GLU A 619 10.97 5.75 20.40
CA GLU A 619 10.73 4.35 20.05
C GLU A 619 12.06 3.59 19.90
N TYR A 620 12.14 2.36 20.41
CA TYR A 620 13.34 1.53 20.29
C TYR A 620 12.96 0.09 19.98
N LYS A 621 13.61 -0.53 18.99
CA LYS A 621 13.23 -1.84 18.44
C LYS A 621 14.23 -2.94 18.79
N ASP A 622 13.75 -3.93 19.51
CA ASP A 622 14.49 -5.18 19.75
C ASP A 622 13.83 -6.34 18.98
N ILE A 623 14.64 -7.28 18.51
CA ILE A 623 14.18 -8.47 17.78
C ILE A 623 14.54 -9.72 18.55
N PHE A 624 13.53 -10.51 18.92
CA PHE A 624 13.69 -11.83 19.53
C PHE A 624 13.79 -12.87 18.41
N LYS A 625 15.01 -13.33 18.11
CA LYS A 625 15.29 -14.34 17.09
C LYS A 625 15.45 -15.72 17.74
N LEU A 626 14.41 -16.54 17.66
CA LEU A 626 14.41 -17.93 18.10
C LEU A 626 15.13 -18.81 17.07
N ILE A 627 16.13 -19.58 17.51
CA ILE A 627 16.77 -20.65 16.75
C ILE A 627 16.38 -22.00 17.38
N VAL A 628 15.95 -22.94 16.54
CA VAL A 628 15.51 -24.29 16.97
C VAL A 628 16.21 -25.32 16.12
N CYS A 629 16.67 -26.40 16.72
CA CYS A 629 17.42 -27.47 16.08
C CYS A 629 17.01 -28.84 16.63
N THR A 630 17.15 -29.90 15.84
CA THR A 630 16.98 -31.29 16.33
C THR A 630 18.18 -31.83 17.11
N THR A 631 19.29 -31.10 17.10
CA THR A 631 20.57 -31.43 17.75
C THR A 631 21.03 -30.25 18.59
N GLU A 632 21.86 -30.51 19.60
CA GLU A 632 22.45 -29.46 20.42
C GLU A 632 23.32 -28.51 19.57
N PHE A 633 23.20 -27.21 19.82
CA PHE A 633 23.98 -26.16 19.17
C PHE A 633 24.40 -25.08 20.17
N ASN A 634 25.36 -24.24 19.79
CA ASN A 634 25.87 -23.17 20.65
C ASN A 634 25.47 -21.76 20.15
N ALA A 635 24.33 -21.26 20.63
CA ALA A 635 23.85 -19.92 20.28
C ALA A 635 24.82 -18.79 20.69
N SER A 636 25.59 -19.00 21.76
CA SER A 636 26.54 -18.00 22.25
C SER A 636 27.56 -17.59 21.20
N LEU A 637 27.87 -18.45 20.21
CA LEU A 637 28.79 -18.15 19.10
C LEU A 637 28.43 -16.87 18.34
N LEU A 638 27.15 -16.48 18.32
CA LEU A 638 26.66 -15.27 17.65
C LEU A 638 26.68 -14.01 18.51
N GLN A 639 27.03 -14.10 19.79
CA GLN A 639 27.06 -12.92 20.66
C GLN A 639 28.09 -11.91 20.19
N GLN A 640 27.67 -10.65 20.19
CA GLN A 640 28.52 -9.48 20.00
C GLN A 640 27.95 -8.34 20.83
N ASP A 641 28.83 -7.49 21.36
CA ASP A 641 28.39 -6.27 22.04
C ASP A 641 27.83 -5.27 21.00
N GLY A 642 27.26 -4.16 21.46
CA GLY A 642 26.89 -3.05 20.58
C GLY A 642 28.11 -2.45 19.88
N LEU A 643 27.92 -1.40 19.07
CA LEU A 643 29.00 -0.76 18.30
C LEU A 643 30.12 -0.06 19.12
N ASN A 644 30.16 -0.25 20.44
CA ASN A 644 31.29 0.07 21.32
C ASN A 644 32.10 -1.20 21.63
N PRO A 645 33.44 -1.13 21.74
CA PRO A 645 34.32 -2.28 21.53
C PRO A 645 34.14 -3.42 22.55
N PRO A 646 33.95 -4.68 22.10
CA PRO A 646 33.91 -5.84 22.98
C PRO A 646 35.27 -6.20 23.60
N PRO A 647 35.33 -6.68 24.85
CA PRO A 647 36.52 -7.29 25.42
C PRO A 647 36.78 -8.69 24.81
N GLY A 648 38.06 -8.95 24.52
CA GLY A 648 38.52 -10.14 23.82
C GLY A 648 38.63 -11.39 24.71
N ASN A 649 38.06 -12.49 24.22
CA ASN A 649 38.73 -13.76 23.89
C ASN A 649 37.70 -14.89 23.96
N ARG A 650 37.49 -15.59 22.85
CA ARG A 650 36.81 -16.89 22.85
C ARG A 650 37.76 -17.96 22.35
N SER A 651 37.89 -18.99 23.16
CA SER A 651 38.49 -20.27 22.78
C SER A 651 37.44 -21.08 22.00
N PRO A 652 37.76 -21.66 20.84
CA PRO A 652 36.84 -22.57 20.17
C PRO A 652 36.83 -23.93 20.92
N GLU A 653 35.68 -24.32 21.44
CA GLU A 653 35.41 -25.70 21.85
C GLU A 653 34.88 -26.53 20.67
N GLN A 654 35.19 -27.84 20.66
CA GLN A 654 34.85 -28.77 19.60
C GLN A 654 33.41 -29.28 19.71
N TYR A 655 32.50 -28.76 18.87
CA TYR A 655 31.17 -29.35 18.63
C TYR A 655 30.88 -29.46 17.12
N ARG A 656 30.15 -30.51 16.70
CA ARG A 656 30.17 -31.10 15.33
C ARG A 656 28.78 -31.22 14.65
N GLY A 657 28.19 -30.09 14.23
CA GLY A 657 26.95 -29.99 13.44
C GLY A 657 27.03 -29.04 12.22
N THR A 658 26.06 -29.03 11.30
CA THR A 658 25.94 -28.02 10.21
C THR A 658 25.52 -26.64 10.70
N LEU A 659 24.70 -26.55 11.76
CA LEU A 659 24.23 -25.26 12.29
C LEU A 659 25.37 -24.52 12.99
N ASP A 660 26.10 -25.17 13.91
CA ASP A 660 27.25 -24.55 14.59
C ASP A 660 28.31 -24.01 13.61
N ARG A 661 28.48 -24.67 12.45
CA ARG A 661 29.36 -24.18 11.37
C ARG A 661 28.82 -22.90 10.72
N LEU A 662 27.52 -22.79 10.52
CA LEU A 662 26.89 -21.58 10.01
C LEU A 662 27.01 -20.45 11.04
N LEU A 663 26.80 -20.76 12.33
CA LEU A 663 26.90 -19.78 13.42
C LEU A 663 28.33 -19.25 13.57
N ASP A 664 29.35 -20.13 13.57
CA ASP A 664 30.76 -19.71 13.60
C ASP A 664 31.19 -18.98 12.31
N GLY A 665 30.64 -19.40 11.16
CA GLY A 665 30.88 -18.78 9.86
C GLY A 665 30.45 -17.31 9.77
N VAL A 666 29.55 -16.85 10.65
CA VAL A 666 29.21 -15.42 10.81
C VAL A 666 30.42 -14.59 11.26
N HIS A 667 31.33 -15.16 12.05
CA HIS A 667 32.49 -14.45 12.61
C HIS A 667 33.81 -14.73 11.87
N THR A 668 33.98 -15.90 11.26
CA THR A 668 35.31 -16.30 10.74
C THR A 668 35.39 -16.49 9.22
N ARG A 669 34.27 -16.56 8.47
CA ARG A 669 34.12 -16.79 6.99
C ARG A 669 35.12 -17.75 6.31
N ASN A 670 35.92 -18.50 7.07
CA ASN A 670 36.90 -19.46 6.57
C ASN A 670 36.18 -20.77 6.26
N ALA A 671 36.49 -21.37 5.12
CA ALA A 671 36.02 -22.70 4.78
C ALA A 671 36.68 -23.75 5.71
N VAL A 672 36.15 -23.93 6.91
CA VAL A 672 36.55 -25.03 7.80
C VAL A 672 35.98 -26.32 7.20
N ARG A 673 36.87 -27.17 6.68
CA ARG A 673 36.51 -28.50 6.18
C ARG A 673 36.37 -29.52 7.33
N ALA A 674 35.33 -30.35 7.21
CA ALA A 674 35.24 -31.79 7.53
C ALA A 674 34.47 -32.30 8.80
N GLN A 675 33.72 -33.40 8.56
CA GLN A 675 33.05 -34.42 9.42
C GLN A 675 31.99 -33.99 10.47
N GLY A 676 30.77 -34.55 10.34
CA GLY A 676 29.65 -34.36 11.29
C GLY A 676 28.27 -34.69 10.70
N ASN A 677 27.22 -34.54 11.51
CA ASN A 677 25.83 -34.75 11.11
C ASN A 677 25.22 -33.50 10.45
N TYR A 678 24.19 -33.70 9.61
CA TYR A 678 23.31 -32.64 9.11
C TYR A 678 22.25 -32.35 10.18
N ASP A 679 22.21 -31.08 10.58
CA ASP A 679 21.27 -30.55 11.55
C ASP A 679 20.04 -30.00 10.83
N ASP A 680 18.89 -30.37 11.35
CA ASP A 680 17.60 -29.85 10.92
C ASP A 680 17.22 -28.70 11.85
N TRP A 681 17.13 -27.47 11.32
CA TRP A 681 16.97 -26.26 12.12
C TRP A 681 16.03 -25.24 11.47
N MET A 682 15.49 -24.31 12.27
CA MET A 682 14.62 -23.21 11.81
C MET A 682 14.83 -21.94 12.64
N THR A 683 14.36 -20.81 12.12
CA THR A 683 14.31 -19.52 12.83
C THR A 683 12.90 -18.95 12.88
N LYS A 684 12.55 -18.29 13.99
CA LYS A 684 11.32 -17.47 14.13
C LYS A 684 11.68 -16.15 14.78
N GLU A 685 10.96 -15.08 14.46
CA GLU A 685 11.23 -13.76 15.03
C GLU A 685 9.96 -13.05 15.50
N ILE A 686 10.10 -12.26 16.56
CA ILE A 686 9.10 -11.30 17.03
C ILE A 686 9.84 -9.98 17.26
N THR A 687 9.33 -8.90 16.68
CA THR A 687 9.83 -7.54 16.93
C THR A 687 9.12 -6.94 18.13
N VAL A 688 9.85 -6.38 19.08
CA VAL A 688 9.32 -5.64 20.21
C VAL A 688 9.72 -4.17 20.06
N THR A 689 8.75 -3.27 19.98
CA THR A 689 8.99 -1.82 19.99
C THR A 689 8.67 -1.26 21.38
N LEU A 690 9.67 -0.75 22.05
CA LEU A 690 9.55 0.00 23.31
C LEU A 690 9.14 1.43 22.99
N ILE A 691 8.19 1.98 23.74
CA ILE A 691 7.73 3.36 23.56
C ILE A 691 7.89 4.11 24.88
N ARG A 692 8.72 5.16 24.91
CA ARG A 692 8.87 6.08 26.04
C ARG A 692 8.43 7.49 25.62
N PRO A 693 7.24 7.95 26.03
CA PRO A 693 6.81 9.32 25.79
C PRO A 693 7.76 10.35 26.41
N GLN A 694 7.85 11.54 25.81
CA GLN A 694 8.59 12.68 26.37
C GLN A 694 7.85 13.32 27.54
N ASP A 695 8.61 13.77 28.55
CA ASP A 695 8.06 14.47 29.71
C ASP A 695 7.42 15.81 29.32
N ALA A 696 6.19 16.02 29.80
CA ALA A 696 5.47 17.26 29.57
C ALA A 696 5.97 18.39 30.48
N LYS A 697 6.44 19.49 29.88
CA LYS A 697 6.92 20.68 30.60
C LYS A 697 5.84 21.74 30.71
N VAL A 698 5.78 22.47 31.81
CA VAL A 698 4.80 23.55 32.01
C VAL A 698 5.07 24.71 31.06
N VAL A 699 4.03 25.21 30.39
CA VAL A 699 4.09 26.47 29.63
C VAL A 699 4.15 27.63 30.62
N LYS A 700 5.26 28.38 30.60
CA LYS A 700 5.49 29.46 31.57
C LYS A 700 4.66 30.70 31.25
N SER A 701 4.25 31.40 32.30
CA SER A 701 3.62 32.73 32.19
C SER A 701 4.64 33.86 32.01
N ASN A 702 5.92 33.62 32.30
CA ASN A 702 7.02 34.56 32.13
C ASN A 702 8.32 33.80 31.77
N GLY A 703 8.84 34.02 30.56
CA GLY A 703 9.98 33.29 29.96
C GLY A 703 9.59 32.10 29.07
N SER A 704 10.48 31.64 28.20
CA SER A 704 10.22 30.51 27.28
C SER A 704 10.37 29.14 27.98
N THR A 705 9.64 28.16 27.45
CA THR A 705 9.78 26.74 27.78
C THR A 705 10.52 26.05 26.63
N SER A 706 11.74 25.59 26.90
CA SER A 706 12.60 24.89 25.93
C SER A 706 12.35 23.38 25.97
N LEU A 707 12.20 22.78 24.78
CA LEU A 707 12.05 21.36 24.52
C LEU A 707 13.20 20.91 23.60
N GLN A 708 13.65 19.66 23.77
CA GLN A 708 14.72 19.04 22.98
C GLN A 708 15.95 19.96 22.82
N ASP A 709 16.57 20.32 23.95
CA ASP A 709 17.77 21.18 24.02
C ASP A 709 17.69 22.52 23.27
N GLY A 710 16.50 23.11 23.17
CA GLY A 710 16.30 24.43 22.54
C GLY A 710 15.93 24.36 21.06
N LEU A 711 15.77 23.16 20.51
CA LEU A 711 15.24 22.96 19.16
C LEU A 711 13.82 23.54 19.01
N VAL A 712 13.00 23.40 20.06
CA VAL A 712 11.65 23.99 20.12
C VAL A 712 11.53 24.83 21.38
N GLU A 713 11.23 26.12 21.20
CA GLU A 713 10.96 27.05 22.30
C GLU A 713 9.52 27.55 22.25
N VAL A 714 8.72 27.16 23.23
CA VAL A 714 7.37 27.69 23.42
C VAL A 714 7.47 28.99 24.19
N GLN A 715 7.06 30.11 23.58
CA GLN A 715 7.11 31.43 24.24
C GLN A 715 6.08 31.53 25.36
N ALA A 716 6.32 32.45 26.30
CA ALA A 716 5.41 32.70 27.40
C ALA A 716 4.03 33.15 26.89
N HIS A 717 2.97 32.64 27.52
CA HIS A 717 1.61 33.09 27.23
C HIS A 717 0.96 33.62 28.53
N PRO A 718 0.33 34.81 28.52
CA PRO A 718 -0.12 35.47 29.75
C PRO A 718 -1.14 34.64 30.54
N SER A 719 -2.06 33.99 29.82
CA SER A 719 -3.25 33.35 30.41
C SER A 719 -3.33 31.85 30.17
N LEU A 720 -2.45 31.27 29.35
CA LEU A 720 -2.52 29.83 29.06
C LEU A 720 -1.88 29.07 30.22
N ARG A 721 -2.59 28.07 30.72
CA ARG A 721 -2.10 27.09 31.70
C ARG A 721 -2.25 25.72 31.06
N ALA A 722 -1.11 25.15 30.69
CA ALA A 722 -0.99 23.87 30.02
C ALA A 722 0.42 23.31 30.21
N LYS A 723 0.60 22.03 29.90
CA LYS A 723 1.90 21.41 29.68
C LYS A 723 2.11 21.15 28.19
N VAL A 724 3.37 21.07 27.78
CA VAL A 724 3.77 20.84 26.39
C VAL A 724 4.89 19.80 26.31
N ASN A 725 4.78 18.90 25.34
CA ASN A 725 5.80 17.93 24.94
C ASN A 725 5.80 17.75 23.41
N LEU A 726 6.81 17.05 22.91
CA LEU A 726 6.91 16.62 21.52
C LEU A 726 6.48 15.15 21.40
N THR A 727 5.90 14.80 20.26
CA THR A 727 5.45 13.43 19.94
C THR A 727 5.62 13.16 18.43
N THR A 728 5.38 11.92 18.01
CA THR A 728 5.44 11.51 16.60
C THR A 728 4.05 11.53 15.96
N VAL A 729 3.96 11.76 14.66
CA VAL A 729 2.69 11.71 13.91
C VAL A 729 1.96 10.36 14.08
N PRO A 730 2.61 9.18 13.98
CA PRO A 730 1.94 7.90 14.22
C PRO A 730 1.35 7.79 15.62
N GLN A 731 2.09 8.21 16.66
CA GLN A 731 1.60 8.19 18.04
C GLN A 731 0.41 9.14 18.20
N ALA A 732 0.51 10.38 17.72
CA ALA A 732 -0.57 11.36 17.76
C ALA A 732 -1.83 10.91 16.98
N SER A 733 -1.68 10.32 15.79
CA SER A 733 -2.79 9.80 14.99
C SER A 733 -3.47 8.61 15.65
N ARG A 734 -2.71 7.71 16.28
CA ARG A 734 -3.27 6.55 17.01
C ARG A 734 -4.04 6.97 18.25
N ASP A 735 -3.51 7.93 19.02
CA ASP A 735 -4.18 8.51 20.19
C ASP A 735 -5.55 9.13 19.84
N LEU A 736 -5.70 9.61 18.60
CA LEU A 736 -6.94 10.16 18.05
C LEU A 736 -7.85 9.10 17.39
N GLY A 737 -7.56 7.80 17.56
CA GLY A 737 -8.36 6.69 17.02
C GLY A 737 -7.95 6.24 15.61
N ASN A 738 -6.65 6.19 15.33
CA ASN A 738 -6.09 5.89 13.99
C ASN A 738 -6.54 6.88 12.92
N LEU A 739 -6.55 8.16 13.27
CA LEU A 739 -6.96 9.22 12.37
C LEU A 739 -5.97 9.36 11.21
N ILE A 740 -6.47 9.20 10.00
CA ILE A 740 -5.69 9.38 8.78
C ILE A 740 -5.64 10.87 8.43
N LEU A 741 -4.44 11.40 8.12
CA LEU A 741 -4.26 12.79 7.71
C LEU A 741 -5.16 13.18 6.50
N PRO A 742 -5.50 14.48 6.34
CA PRO A 742 -6.32 14.98 5.24
C PRO A 742 -5.84 14.51 3.86
N ALA A 743 -6.76 14.17 2.95
CA ALA A 743 -6.42 13.70 1.61
C ALA A 743 -5.60 14.74 0.81
N ILE A 744 -5.91 16.03 0.95
CA ILE A 744 -5.18 17.14 0.31
C ILE A 744 -3.69 17.20 0.72
N LEU A 745 -3.31 16.61 1.86
CA LEU A 745 -1.93 16.55 2.35
C LEU A 745 -1.23 15.22 2.03
N ARG A 746 -1.96 14.22 1.48
CA ARG A 746 -1.41 12.88 1.19
C ARG A 746 -1.23 12.57 -0.29
N GLN A 747 -1.91 13.30 -1.18
CA GLN A 747 -1.95 12.96 -2.60
C GLN A 747 -0.62 13.18 -3.34
N GLU A 748 0.21 14.14 -2.89
CA GLU A 748 1.46 14.50 -3.56
C GLU A 748 2.65 14.54 -2.56
N PRO A 749 3.22 13.38 -2.17
CA PRO A 749 4.29 13.31 -1.16
C PRO A 749 5.60 14.03 -1.53
N ARG A 750 5.74 14.49 -2.77
CA ARG A 750 6.87 15.32 -3.22
C ARG A 750 6.67 16.81 -2.92
N ILE A 751 5.49 17.17 -2.45
CA ILE A 751 5.03 18.55 -2.18
C ILE A 751 4.72 18.71 -0.69
N THR A 752 4.15 17.68 -0.04
CA THR A 752 3.88 17.66 1.40
C THR A 752 4.67 16.60 2.14
N GLU A 753 5.24 17.00 3.28
CA GLU A 753 5.86 16.09 4.26
C GLU A 753 5.69 16.63 5.68
N SER A 754 5.56 15.73 6.66
CA SER A 754 5.53 16.11 8.07
C SER A 754 6.83 16.81 8.44
N PHE A 755 6.73 17.92 9.19
CA PHE A 755 7.89 18.70 9.58
C PHE A 755 8.62 18.01 10.73
N GLU A 756 9.67 17.26 10.39
CA GLU A 756 10.51 16.58 11.37
C GLU A 756 11.27 17.59 12.24
N LEU A 757 11.07 17.50 13.56
CA LEU A 757 11.81 18.24 14.57
C LEU A 757 13.10 17.48 14.88
N THR A 758 13.03 16.17 15.10
CA THR A 758 14.20 15.31 15.29
C THR A 758 14.32 14.26 14.21
N THR A 759 15.56 13.85 13.90
CA THR A 759 15.84 12.69 13.06
C THR A 759 15.95 11.45 13.94
N SER A 760 15.07 10.47 13.76
CA SER A 760 15.18 9.16 14.45
C SER A 760 15.91 8.14 13.58
N ARG A 761 16.44 7.08 14.20
CA ARG A 761 17.06 5.95 13.50
C ARG A 761 15.97 4.91 13.17
N GLY A 762 16.02 4.30 11.99
CA GLY A 762 15.13 3.20 11.64
C GLY A 762 13.77 3.62 11.08
N SER A 763 12.70 2.87 11.39
CA SER A 763 11.35 3.11 10.87
C SER A 763 10.51 4.10 11.68
N ASP A 764 11.09 4.71 12.71
CA ASP A 764 10.47 5.74 13.55
C ASP A 764 10.57 7.10 12.83
N PRO A 765 9.47 7.82 12.57
CA PRO A 765 9.51 9.08 11.81
C PRO A 765 10.06 10.28 12.60
N GLY A 766 10.56 10.08 13.83
CA GLY A 766 11.07 11.17 14.67
C GLY A 766 9.97 12.09 15.21
N LEU A 767 10.35 12.98 16.12
CA LEU A 767 9.43 13.95 16.73
C LEU A 767 8.96 14.92 15.66
N SER A 768 7.65 15.02 15.45
CA SER A 768 7.05 15.71 14.29
C SER A 768 5.71 16.38 14.63
N ALA A 769 5.24 16.24 15.87
CA ALA A 769 4.02 16.87 16.37
C ALA A 769 4.25 17.44 17.77
N ILE A 770 3.44 18.44 18.13
CA ILE A 770 3.44 19.08 19.45
C ILE A 770 2.17 18.66 20.17
N GLU A 771 2.30 18.24 21.43
CA GLU A 771 1.15 17.92 22.28
C GLU A 771 1.03 18.96 23.40
N LEU A 772 -0.19 19.49 23.56
CA LEU A 772 -0.58 20.30 24.71
C LEU A 772 -1.51 19.48 25.60
N SER A 773 -1.17 19.33 26.87
CA SER A 773 -1.92 18.57 27.88
C SER A 773 -2.21 19.42 29.12
N ASP A 774 -3.09 18.94 30.01
CA ASP A 774 -3.52 19.65 31.23
C ASP A 774 -3.98 21.10 30.95
N ILE A 775 -4.77 21.28 29.89
CA ILE A 775 -5.19 22.61 29.40
C ILE A 775 -6.39 23.08 30.23
N GLU A 776 -6.24 24.18 30.98
CA GLU A 776 -7.35 24.76 31.76
C GLU A 776 -8.39 25.46 30.87
N ASP A 777 -7.93 26.33 29.95
CA ASP A 777 -8.78 27.05 29.00
C ASP A 777 -8.02 27.24 27.68
N TYR A 778 -8.49 26.59 26.61
CA TYR A 778 -7.88 26.65 25.28
C TYR A 778 -8.26 27.93 24.51
N THR A 779 -9.33 28.62 24.92
CA THR A 779 -9.87 29.80 24.19
C THR A 779 -9.07 31.08 24.44
N VAL A 780 -8.18 31.08 25.43
CA VAL A 780 -7.27 32.19 25.72
C VAL A 780 -6.22 32.41 24.64
N VAL A 781 -5.96 31.40 23.80
CA VAL A 781 -5.12 31.53 22.60
C VAL A 781 -6.01 31.98 21.45
N ASN A 782 -5.81 33.22 21.01
CA ASN A 782 -6.61 33.89 19.97
C ASN A 782 -5.74 34.87 19.16
N LYS A 783 -6.33 35.58 18.18
CA LYS A 783 -5.61 36.54 17.33
C LYS A 783 -4.94 37.68 18.12
N ASP A 784 -5.56 38.14 19.21
CA ASP A 784 -5.03 39.23 20.04
C ASP A 784 -3.94 38.75 21.03
N ALA A 785 -3.97 37.46 21.38
CA ALA A 785 -2.99 36.80 22.24
C ALA A 785 -2.62 35.41 21.66
N PRO A 786 -1.74 35.35 20.65
CA PRO A 786 -1.36 34.09 20.02
C PRO A 786 -0.31 33.34 20.84
N LEU A 787 -0.31 32.01 20.73
CA LEU A 787 0.77 31.17 21.25
C LEU A 787 1.87 31.08 20.20
N LYS A 788 3.07 31.56 20.55
CA LYS A 788 4.22 31.56 19.65
C LYS A 788 5.19 30.44 19.99
N ILE A 789 5.66 29.73 18.98
CA ILE A 789 6.60 28.62 19.12
C ILE A 789 7.76 28.88 18.15
N LEU A 790 8.97 29.04 18.67
CA LEU A 790 10.16 29.25 17.87
C LEU A 790 10.86 27.89 17.63
N LEU A 791 11.13 27.57 16.38
CA LEU A 791 11.83 26.36 15.96
C LEU A 791 13.24 26.72 15.48
N ASP A 792 14.25 26.03 15.99
CA ASP A 792 15.65 26.17 15.56
C ASP A 792 15.94 25.44 14.23
N LYS A 793 14.98 25.51 13.29
CA LYS A 793 15.05 24.92 11.96
C LYS A 793 14.40 25.88 10.96
N GLY A 794 15.09 26.18 9.88
CA GLY A 794 14.63 27.10 8.83
C GLY A 794 13.79 26.42 7.76
N LEU A 795 12.91 27.20 7.12
CA LEU A 795 12.23 26.84 5.87
C LEU A 795 13.01 27.42 4.69
N ALA A 796 13.15 26.66 3.60
CA ALA A 796 13.67 27.20 2.34
C ALA A 796 12.72 28.27 1.76
N GLU A 797 13.21 29.07 0.80
CA GLU A 797 12.48 30.23 0.23
C GLU A 797 11.09 29.87 -0.33
N ASN A 798 10.88 28.61 -0.65
CA ASN A 798 9.70 28.06 -1.31
C ASN A 798 8.98 26.98 -0.48
N GLU A 799 9.31 26.89 0.81
CA GLU A 799 8.68 25.99 1.77
C GLU A 799 7.84 26.78 2.78
N TYR A 800 6.65 26.29 3.04
CA TYR A 800 5.69 26.89 3.97
C TYR A 800 5.29 25.85 5.01
N LEU A 801 4.90 26.30 6.21
CA LEU A 801 4.51 25.41 7.30
C LEU A 801 3.05 25.64 7.70
N LEU A 802 2.25 24.58 7.66
CA LEU A 802 0.86 24.55 8.08
C LEU A 802 0.73 23.87 9.45
N PRO A 803 0.50 24.63 10.54
CA PRO A 803 0.07 24.07 11.81
C PRO A 803 -1.43 23.78 11.79
N PHE A 804 -1.83 22.54 12.08
CA PHE A 804 -3.24 22.14 12.16
C PHE A 804 -3.46 21.08 13.24
N ALA A 805 -4.70 20.95 13.73
CA ALA A 805 -5.07 19.91 14.70
C ALA A 805 -6.44 19.33 14.38
N TYR A 806 -6.75 18.16 14.92
CA TYR A 806 -8.08 17.55 14.79
C TYR A 806 -8.96 17.91 15.98
N ASP A 807 -10.17 18.40 15.72
CA ASP A 807 -11.21 18.61 16.72
C ASP A 807 -12.07 17.34 16.80
N SER A 808 -11.91 16.56 17.88
CA SER A 808 -12.63 15.29 18.06
C SER A 808 -14.13 15.46 18.29
N GLU A 809 -14.56 16.60 18.85
CA GLU A 809 -15.98 16.87 19.14
C GLU A 809 -16.73 17.18 17.85
N ASP A 810 -16.20 18.10 17.06
CA ASP A 810 -16.83 18.55 15.83
C ASP A 810 -16.43 17.74 14.57
N LYS A 811 -15.45 16.83 14.73
CA LYS A 811 -14.94 15.86 13.74
C LYS A 811 -14.39 16.50 12.47
N PHE A 812 -13.49 17.47 12.62
CA PHE A 812 -12.79 18.09 11.50
C PHE A 812 -11.38 18.54 11.86
N PHE A 813 -10.55 18.73 10.84
CA PHE A 813 -9.23 19.36 10.97
C PHE A 813 -9.35 20.88 10.96
N LEU A 814 -8.71 21.53 11.90
CA LEU A 814 -8.70 22.98 12.08
C LEU A 814 -7.29 23.52 11.81
N PRO A 815 -7.09 24.43 10.83
CA PRO A 815 -5.85 25.17 10.72
C PRO A 815 -5.71 26.13 11.92
N LEU A 816 -4.56 26.11 12.59
CA LEU A 816 -4.36 26.82 13.86
C LEU A 816 -3.71 28.18 13.71
N GLY A 817 -3.03 28.41 12.59
CA GLY A 817 -2.25 29.62 12.36
C GLY A 817 -1.23 29.41 11.25
N LYS A 818 -0.06 30.04 11.38
CA LYS A 818 0.94 30.15 10.31
C LYS A 818 2.36 29.93 10.82
N GLY A 819 3.22 29.38 9.95
CA GLY A 819 4.68 29.44 10.11
C GLY A 819 5.26 30.65 9.38
N ILE A 820 6.16 31.36 10.04
CA ILE A 820 6.81 32.58 9.53
C ILE A 820 8.32 32.38 9.59
N ARG A 821 9.01 32.72 8.50
CA ARG A 821 10.48 32.73 8.49
C ARG A 821 11.00 33.94 9.24
N THR A 822 11.95 33.72 10.15
CA THR A 822 12.61 34.79 10.89
C THR A 822 13.89 35.24 10.17
N GLU A 823 14.34 36.48 10.43
CA GLU A 823 15.58 37.05 9.85
C GLU A 823 16.84 36.20 10.13
N ASN A 824 16.83 35.41 11.21
CA ASN A 824 17.95 34.58 11.65
C ASN A 824 17.91 33.14 11.08
N GLY A 825 17.02 32.85 10.12
CA GLY A 825 16.89 31.51 9.52
C GLY A 825 16.17 30.48 10.39
N LYS A 826 15.51 30.90 11.48
CA LYS A 826 14.60 30.07 12.29
C LYS A 826 13.16 30.19 11.79
N THR A 827 12.27 29.31 12.24
CA THR A 827 10.83 29.35 11.92
C THR A 827 10.02 29.69 13.17
N GLU A 828 9.22 30.75 13.15
CA GLU A 828 8.25 31.07 14.21
C GLU A 828 6.86 30.56 13.79
N ILE A 829 6.29 29.65 14.58
CA ILE A 829 4.90 29.23 14.45
C ILE A 829 4.05 30.15 15.33
N VAL A 830 3.07 30.81 14.73
CA VAL A 830 2.09 31.64 15.42
C VAL A 830 0.75 30.91 15.39
N LEU A 831 0.34 30.39 16.55
CA LEU A 831 -0.96 29.75 16.75
C LEU A 831 -1.96 30.78 17.25
N GLU A 832 -2.98 31.05 16.46
CA GLU A 832 -4.00 32.06 16.74
C GLU A 832 -5.31 31.46 17.22
N ARG A 833 -5.38 30.13 17.33
CA ARG A 833 -6.54 29.38 17.80
C ARG A 833 -6.13 27.96 18.16
N LEU A 834 -6.88 27.34 19.05
CA LEU A 834 -6.73 25.94 19.45
C LEU A 834 -8.10 25.25 19.39
N PRO A 835 -8.18 23.95 19.00
CA PRO A 835 -9.41 23.19 19.09
C PRO A 835 -9.67 22.80 20.55
N LYS A 836 -10.81 22.17 20.81
CA LYS A 836 -11.06 21.59 22.13
C LYS A 836 -10.13 20.39 22.37
N PRO A 837 -9.60 20.19 23.60
CA PRO A 837 -8.82 19.01 23.93
C PRO A 837 -9.59 17.71 23.72
N SER A 838 -8.94 16.71 23.11
CA SER A 838 -9.50 15.38 22.88
C SER A 838 -9.15 14.47 24.04
N THR A 839 -10.13 13.79 24.64
CA THR A 839 -9.89 12.81 25.71
C THR A 839 -9.31 11.52 25.14
N SER A 840 -8.19 11.07 25.69
CA SER A 840 -7.58 9.75 25.42
C SER A 840 -7.51 8.94 26.72
N SER A 841 -7.09 7.68 26.63
CA SER A 841 -6.81 6.83 27.82
C SER A 841 -5.74 7.42 28.74
N ARG A 842 -4.94 8.39 28.26
CA ARG A 842 -3.78 9.00 28.96
C ARG A 842 -4.11 10.30 29.71
N SER A 843 -5.20 11.01 29.38
CA SER A 843 -5.54 12.31 30.01
C SER A 843 -7.03 12.47 30.26
N LEU A 844 -7.41 12.56 31.55
CA LEU A 844 -8.78 12.84 31.99
C LEU A 844 -9.27 14.24 31.58
N GLN A 845 -8.35 15.20 31.37
CA GLN A 845 -8.64 16.57 30.91
C GLN A 845 -8.51 16.72 29.38
N GLY A 846 -8.06 15.67 28.68
CA GLY A 846 -7.77 15.65 27.24
C GLY A 846 -6.44 16.31 26.87
N SER A 847 -6.04 16.17 25.60
CA SER A 847 -4.88 16.84 25.01
C SER A 847 -5.17 17.33 23.58
N ILE A 848 -4.39 18.29 23.10
CA ILE A 848 -4.43 18.81 21.73
C ILE A 848 -3.15 18.36 21.04
N LYS A 849 -3.31 17.60 19.95
CA LYS A 849 -2.20 17.18 19.09
C LYS A 849 -2.11 18.14 17.88
N ILE A 850 -1.01 18.86 17.80
CA ILE A 850 -0.73 19.85 16.76
C ILE A 850 0.23 19.21 15.77
N PHE A 851 -0.25 18.98 14.55
CA PHE A 851 0.53 18.49 13.43
C PHE A 851 1.17 19.66 12.70
N LEU A 852 2.42 19.46 12.28
CA LEU A 852 3.19 20.44 11.52
C LEU A 852 3.46 19.84 10.14
N GLU A 853 2.81 20.37 9.10
CA GLU A 853 3.01 19.89 7.72
C GLU A 853 3.75 20.92 6.90
N LYS A 854 4.89 20.50 6.34
CA LYS A 854 5.69 21.30 5.42
C LYS A 854 5.14 21.13 4.02
N VAL A 855 4.94 22.25 3.34
CA VAL A 855 4.43 22.28 1.97
C VAL A 855 5.44 23.03 1.09
N ALA A 856 6.02 22.34 0.10
CA ALA A 856 7.01 22.90 -0.81
C ALA A 856 6.39 23.25 -2.16
N HIS A 857 6.55 24.50 -2.62
CA HIS A 857 6.15 24.91 -3.96
C HIS A 857 7.39 25.10 -4.83
N LYS A 858 7.58 24.37 -5.93
CA LYS A 858 8.65 24.74 -6.88
C LYS A 858 8.24 26.02 -7.61
N LYS A 859 8.78 27.18 -7.20
CA LYS A 859 8.90 28.31 -8.13
C LYS A 859 9.75 27.83 -9.30
N LEU A 860 9.12 27.64 -10.46
CA LEU A 860 9.83 27.44 -11.73
C LEU A 860 10.74 28.64 -11.91
N GLY A 861 12.02 28.46 -11.56
CA GLY A 861 12.99 29.54 -11.43
C GLY A 861 13.13 30.36 -12.69
N ARG A 862 12.46 31.51 -12.73
CA ARG A 862 12.79 32.72 -13.50
C ARG A 862 12.26 33.92 -12.72
N PRO A 863 12.91 35.10 -12.82
CA PRO A 863 12.34 36.32 -12.25
C PRO A 863 10.92 36.53 -12.81
N TYR A 864 9.97 36.81 -11.92
CA TYR A 864 8.57 37.02 -12.28
C TYR A 864 8.43 38.30 -13.12
N ASN A 865 8.27 38.14 -14.44
CA ASN A 865 8.03 39.24 -15.38
C ASN A 865 6.53 39.48 -15.58
N TYR A 866 5.77 39.63 -14.50
CA TYR A 866 4.36 39.98 -14.61
C TYR A 866 4.16 41.47 -14.98
N PRO A 867 3.03 41.81 -15.63
CA PRO A 867 2.02 40.90 -16.14
C PRO A 867 2.42 40.29 -17.50
N LEU A 868 1.98 39.06 -17.73
CA LEU A 868 2.22 38.26 -18.92
C LEU A 868 0.95 38.22 -19.77
N LEU A 869 1.08 38.59 -21.05
CA LEU A 869 0.04 38.38 -22.05
C LEU A 869 0.58 37.36 -23.06
N ARG A 870 -0.10 36.21 -23.17
CA ARG A 870 0.38 35.03 -23.92
C ARG A 870 -0.71 34.52 -24.85
N SER A 871 -0.33 33.97 -25.99
CA SER A 871 -1.24 33.23 -26.88
C SER A 871 -1.13 31.73 -26.65
N ILE A 872 -2.24 31.01 -26.79
CA ILE A 872 -2.28 29.57 -26.54
C ILE A 872 -1.96 28.80 -27.83
N MET A 873 -0.92 27.97 -27.78
CA MET A 873 -0.48 27.16 -28.92
C MET A 873 -1.13 25.79 -28.94
N ASN A 874 -1.16 25.11 -27.78
CA ASN A 874 -1.82 23.82 -27.66
C ASN A 874 -2.28 23.56 -26.22
N VAL A 875 -3.31 22.74 -26.11
CA VAL A 875 -3.71 22.08 -24.86
C VAL A 875 -3.79 20.59 -25.17
N ASP A 876 -2.94 19.79 -24.53
CA ASP A 876 -2.83 18.36 -24.82
C ASP A 876 -3.92 17.52 -24.11
N GLU A 877 -3.93 16.21 -24.37
CA GLU A 877 -4.89 15.27 -23.76
C GLU A 877 -4.77 15.15 -22.23
N LYS A 878 -3.67 15.65 -21.64
CA LYS A 878 -3.42 15.67 -20.20
C LYS A 878 -3.68 17.06 -19.59
N ASP A 879 -4.39 17.94 -20.30
CA ASP A 879 -4.69 19.31 -19.86
C ASP A 879 -3.41 20.17 -19.64
N THR A 880 -2.30 19.85 -20.31
CA THR A 880 -1.07 20.66 -20.28
C THR A 880 -1.13 21.75 -21.35
N VAL A 881 -0.94 23.00 -20.93
CA VAL A 881 -1.04 24.18 -21.80
C VAL A 881 0.34 24.61 -22.28
N THR A 882 0.50 24.77 -23.60
CA THR A 882 1.70 25.35 -24.23
C THR A 882 1.42 26.79 -24.63
N TYR A 883 2.25 27.72 -24.16
CA TYR A 883 2.12 29.15 -24.38
C TYR A 883 3.15 29.66 -25.38
N GLU A 884 2.77 30.68 -26.15
CA GLU A 884 3.69 31.58 -26.86
C GLU A 884 3.68 32.94 -26.15
N ALA A 885 4.87 33.46 -25.89
CA ALA A 885 5.09 34.67 -25.07
C ALA A 885 5.86 35.76 -25.83
N ASP A 886 6.36 35.48 -27.04
CA ASP A 886 7.01 36.48 -27.88
C ASP A 886 5.98 37.50 -28.40
N LYS A 887 6.21 38.76 -28.05
CA LYS A 887 5.30 39.87 -28.34
C LYS A 887 5.07 40.08 -29.84
N GLU A 888 6.11 40.00 -30.66
CA GLU A 888 5.96 40.24 -32.10
C GLU A 888 5.21 39.08 -32.77
N THR A 889 5.41 37.85 -32.30
CA THR A 889 4.66 36.68 -32.73
C THR A 889 3.18 36.81 -32.36
N ILE A 890 2.85 37.17 -31.12
CA ILE A 890 1.47 37.40 -30.68
C ILE A 890 0.83 38.52 -31.50
N LYS A 891 1.55 39.63 -31.73
CA LYS A 891 1.06 40.75 -32.54
C LYS A 891 0.76 40.34 -33.98
N ALA A 892 1.58 39.46 -34.58
CA ALA A 892 1.31 38.90 -35.89
C ALA A 892 0.05 38.01 -35.91
N GLN A 893 -0.16 37.20 -34.87
CA GLN A 893 -1.38 36.39 -34.72
C GLN A 893 -2.62 37.28 -34.54
N VAL A 894 -2.55 38.31 -33.70
CA VAL A 894 -3.62 39.30 -33.51
C VAL A 894 -3.97 39.98 -34.83
N ALA A 895 -2.98 40.33 -35.64
CA ALA A 895 -3.21 40.95 -36.95
C ALA A 895 -4.07 40.05 -37.86
N GLN A 896 -3.86 38.73 -37.81
CA GLN A 896 -4.58 37.73 -38.62
C GLN A 896 -5.94 37.33 -38.04
N ALA A 897 -6.13 37.42 -36.73
CA ALA A 897 -7.38 37.06 -36.05
C ALA A 897 -8.48 38.15 -36.22
N GLN A 898 -9.74 37.74 -36.34
CA GLN A 898 -10.92 38.62 -36.30
C GLN A 898 -11.70 38.46 -35.00
N LYS A 899 -11.78 37.25 -34.46
CA LYS A 899 -12.47 36.92 -33.21
C LYS A 899 -11.50 36.35 -32.18
N ILE A 900 -11.35 37.06 -31.06
CA ILE A 900 -10.34 36.80 -30.04
C ILE A 900 -11.01 36.64 -28.68
N VAL A 901 -10.58 35.66 -27.89
CA VAL A 901 -10.98 35.52 -26.49
C VAL A 901 -9.77 35.64 -25.57
N LEU A 902 -9.90 36.43 -24.52
CA LEU A 902 -8.90 36.61 -23.48
C LEU A 902 -9.37 36.00 -22.16
N PHE A 903 -8.58 35.06 -21.62
CA PHE A 903 -8.79 34.51 -20.29
C PHE A 903 -7.99 35.28 -19.23
N ILE A 904 -8.64 35.58 -18.10
CA ILE A 904 -8.03 36.29 -16.96
C ILE A 904 -8.32 35.51 -15.67
N HIS A 905 -7.27 35.16 -14.91
CA HIS A 905 -7.39 34.36 -13.69
C HIS A 905 -7.87 35.17 -12.47
N GLY A 906 -8.31 34.46 -11.43
CA GLY A 906 -8.62 35.03 -10.10
C GLY A 906 -7.41 35.09 -9.17
N ILE A 907 -7.64 35.27 -7.87
CA ILE A 907 -6.60 35.38 -6.82
C ILE A 907 -5.66 34.15 -6.70
N LEU A 908 -6.07 33.00 -7.26
CA LEU A 908 -5.33 31.74 -7.23
C LEU A 908 -4.28 31.61 -8.37
N GLY A 909 -3.98 32.70 -9.10
CA GLY A 909 -2.68 32.89 -9.76
C GLY A 909 -2.36 32.13 -11.06
N ALA A 910 -3.31 31.48 -11.75
CA ALA A 910 -3.03 30.87 -13.06
C ALA A 910 -4.25 30.70 -13.97
N THR A 911 -4.16 31.19 -15.21
CA THR A 911 -5.19 30.97 -16.26
C THR A 911 -5.26 29.52 -16.74
N GLN A 912 -4.22 28.71 -16.51
CA GLN A 912 -4.13 27.33 -16.98
C GLN A 912 -5.41 26.52 -16.75
N ARG A 913 -6.01 26.62 -15.57
CA ARG A 913 -7.24 25.88 -15.21
C ARG A 913 -8.43 26.25 -16.08
N SER A 914 -8.60 27.55 -16.37
CA SER A 914 -9.66 28.02 -17.26
C SER A 914 -9.37 27.65 -18.71
N LEU A 915 -8.09 27.62 -19.12
CA LEU A 915 -7.69 27.31 -20.49
C LEU A 915 -7.91 25.85 -20.87
N CYS A 916 -7.91 24.91 -19.92
CA CYS A 916 -8.28 23.51 -20.21
C CYS A 916 -9.73 23.37 -20.71
N SER A 917 -10.59 24.35 -20.43
CA SER A 917 -11.97 24.35 -20.89
C SER A 917 -12.12 24.56 -22.40
N ILE A 918 -11.11 25.11 -23.10
CA ILE A 918 -11.27 25.51 -24.52
C ILE A 918 -11.50 24.33 -25.46
N ASN A 919 -11.01 23.14 -25.11
CA ASN A 919 -11.23 21.89 -25.84
C ASN A 919 -12.50 21.14 -25.38
N LYS A 920 -13.09 21.53 -24.24
CA LYS A 920 -14.17 20.79 -23.56
C LYS A 920 -15.52 21.50 -23.67
N ALA A 921 -15.54 22.82 -23.59
CA ALA A 921 -16.71 23.64 -23.79
C ALA A 921 -17.06 23.73 -25.29
N LYS A 922 -18.34 23.52 -25.61
CA LYS A 922 -18.85 23.45 -26.99
C LYS A 922 -19.94 24.47 -27.22
N VAL A 923 -19.76 25.30 -28.24
CA VAL A 923 -20.74 26.30 -28.67
C VAL A 923 -21.41 25.85 -29.96
N THR A 924 -22.67 26.24 -30.15
CA THR A 924 -23.39 25.96 -31.39
C THR A 924 -23.28 27.16 -32.32
N VAL A 925 -22.73 26.95 -33.52
CA VAL A 925 -22.63 27.95 -34.59
C VAL A 925 -23.29 27.37 -35.83
N ASP A 926 -24.28 28.08 -36.39
CA ASP A 926 -25.01 27.65 -37.59
C ASP A 926 -25.59 26.22 -37.52
N GLY A 927 -25.96 25.77 -36.31
CA GLY A 927 -26.53 24.43 -36.07
C GLY A 927 -25.50 23.30 -35.93
N GLN A 928 -24.20 23.60 -35.92
CA GLN A 928 -23.11 22.65 -35.64
C GLN A 928 -22.42 22.97 -34.32
N GLU A 929 -22.09 21.94 -33.53
CA GLU A 929 -21.27 22.10 -32.33
C GLU A 929 -19.79 22.19 -32.70
N CYS A 930 -19.11 23.24 -32.22
CA CYS A 930 -17.65 23.34 -32.25
C CYS A 930 -17.11 23.71 -30.86
N THR A 931 -15.85 23.37 -30.60
CA THR A 931 -15.16 23.74 -29.36
C THR A 931 -14.85 25.23 -29.32
N LEU A 932 -14.59 25.81 -28.14
CA LEU A 932 -14.16 27.21 -28.05
C LEU A 932 -12.87 27.48 -28.83
N LYS A 933 -11.95 26.51 -28.87
CA LYS A 933 -10.71 26.60 -29.67
C LYS A 933 -11.00 26.75 -31.17
N GLU A 934 -12.07 26.13 -31.67
CA GLU A 934 -12.50 26.24 -33.07
C GLU A 934 -13.36 27.48 -33.31
N HIS A 935 -14.02 28.00 -32.27
CA HIS A 935 -14.90 29.16 -32.36
C HIS A 935 -14.17 30.51 -32.41
N TYR A 936 -12.99 30.60 -31.81
CA TYR A 936 -12.16 31.81 -31.78
C TYR A 936 -10.91 31.62 -32.63
N ASP A 937 -10.52 32.65 -33.39
CA ASP A 937 -9.31 32.63 -34.22
C ASP A 937 -8.04 32.66 -33.36
N LEU A 938 -8.14 33.24 -32.15
CA LEU A 938 -7.03 33.37 -31.21
C LEU A 938 -7.52 33.33 -29.76
N VAL A 939 -6.86 32.51 -28.94
CA VAL A 939 -7.05 32.45 -27.49
C VAL A 939 -5.83 33.09 -26.82
N LEU A 940 -6.09 34.11 -26.00
CA LEU A 940 -5.10 34.81 -25.20
C LEU A 940 -5.30 34.50 -23.72
N ALA A 941 -4.23 34.62 -22.95
CA ALA A 941 -4.22 34.53 -21.50
C ALA A 941 -3.47 35.72 -20.91
N PHE A 942 -4.09 36.38 -19.93
CA PHE A 942 -3.45 37.43 -19.14
C PHE A 942 -3.25 36.92 -17.72
N ASP A 943 -1.99 36.71 -17.37
CA ASP A 943 -1.57 36.35 -16.02
C ASP A 943 -0.90 37.56 -15.37
N TYR A 944 -1.33 37.90 -14.17
CA TYR A 944 -0.94 39.12 -13.48
C TYR A 944 -0.53 38.83 -12.04
N GLU A 945 0.23 39.75 -11.47
CA GLU A 945 0.66 39.69 -10.09
C GLU A 945 -0.47 40.21 -9.21
N ASN A 946 -0.90 39.43 -8.22
CA ASN A 946 -2.14 39.67 -7.49
C ASN A 946 -1.93 39.79 -5.96
N LEU A 947 -0.69 39.81 -5.49
CA LEU A 947 -0.32 40.00 -4.09
C LEU A 947 0.03 41.46 -3.83
N TYR A 948 0.89 42.07 -4.65
CA TYR A 948 1.47 43.39 -4.40
C TYR A 948 0.93 44.49 -5.32
N THR A 949 0.21 44.13 -6.38
CA THR A 949 -0.29 45.06 -7.41
C THR A 949 -1.79 45.27 -7.26
N THR A 950 -2.25 46.52 -7.17
CA THR A 950 -3.68 46.82 -6.98
C THR A 950 -4.54 46.42 -8.19
N ILE A 951 -5.85 46.28 -7.99
CA ILE A 951 -6.79 45.94 -9.07
C ILE A 951 -6.73 46.98 -10.21
N GLU A 952 -6.63 48.27 -9.87
CA GLU A 952 -6.55 49.37 -10.84
C GLU A 952 -5.23 49.36 -11.60
N GLU A 953 -4.11 49.07 -10.93
CA GLU A 953 -2.81 49.01 -11.57
C GLU A 953 -2.73 47.82 -12.54
N ASN A 954 -3.22 46.65 -12.13
CA ASN A 954 -3.35 45.50 -13.01
C ASN A 954 -4.25 45.77 -14.22
N ALA A 955 -5.34 46.53 -14.05
CA ALA A 955 -6.22 46.93 -15.14
C ALA A 955 -5.55 47.90 -16.13
N LYS A 956 -4.72 48.83 -15.65
CA LYS A 956 -3.89 49.70 -16.50
C LYS A 956 -2.87 48.89 -17.29
N LEU A 957 -2.19 47.95 -16.63
CA LEU A 957 -1.20 47.09 -17.27
C LEU A 957 -1.84 46.17 -18.31
N LEU A 958 -3.06 45.65 -18.05
CA LEU A 958 -3.85 44.91 -19.04
C LEU A 958 -4.05 45.75 -20.31
N GLY A 959 -4.51 47.00 -20.17
CA GLY A 959 -4.70 47.92 -21.28
C GLY A 959 -3.41 48.16 -22.08
N GLN A 960 -2.29 48.39 -21.38
CA GLN A 960 -0.98 48.56 -22.02
C GLN A 960 -0.56 47.32 -22.82
N ARG A 961 -0.68 46.12 -22.25
CA ARG A 961 -0.32 44.86 -22.94
C ARG A 961 -1.19 44.60 -24.17
N LEU A 962 -2.49 44.88 -24.09
CA LEU A 962 -3.40 44.77 -25.23
C LEU A 962 -3.03 45.76 -26.35
N GLN A 963 -2.77 47.02 -26.01
CA GLN A 963 -2.35 48.04 -26.97
C GLN A 963 -1.05 47.65 -27.68
N GLU A 964 -0.08 47.11 -26.93
CA GLU A 964 1.22 46.68 -27.42
C GLU A 964 1.16 45.62 -28.52
N ILE A 965 0.14 44.75 -28.51
CA ILE A 965 -0.08 43.69 -29.51
C ILE A 965 -1.10 44.08 -30.59
N GLY A 966 -1.54 45.35 -30.62
CA GLY A 966 -2.46 45.87 -31.64
C GLY A 966 -3.94 45.84 -31.28
N LEU A 967 -4.30 45.55 -30.02
CA LEU A 967 -5.66 45.64 -29.49
C LEU A 967 -5.87 46.96 -28.72
N GLY A 968 -5.66 48.09 -29.41
CA GLY A 968 -5.97 49.43 -28.90
C GLY A 968 -7.41 49.84 -29.20
N ALA A 969 -7.78 51.07 -28.83
CA ALA A 969 -9.12 51.60 -29.09
C ALA A 969 -9.51 51.49 -30.58
N ASN A 970 -10.70 50.95 -30.85
CA ASN A 970 -11.25 50.77 -32.19
C ASN A 970 -10.36 49.93 -33.14
N HIS A 971 -9.72 48.88 -32.62
CA HIS A 971 -8.86 47.96 -33.40
C HIS A 971 -9.59 47.19 -34.52
N GLY A 972 -10.93 47.29 -34.62
CA GLY A 972 -11.73 46.71 -35.70
C GLY A 972 -11.85 45.18 -35.65
N LYS A 973 -11.70 44.57 -34.47
CA LYS A 973 -11.80 43.13 -34.23
C LYS A 973 -12.84 42.89 -33.12
N GLU A 974 -13.20 41.64 -32.89
CA GLU A 974 -14.06 41.22 -31.77
C GLU A 974 -13.19 40.61 -30.66
N LEU A 975 -13.11 41.28 -29.51
CA LEU A 975 -12.42 40.83 -28.31
C LEU A 975 -13.42 40.53 -27.20
N HIS A 976 -13.47 39.27 -26.78
CA HIS A 976 -14.22 38.80 -25.62
C HIS A 976 -13.28 38.56 -24.44
N ILE A 977 -13.70 38.93 -23.23
CA ILE A 977 -12.98 38.61 -22.00
C ILE A 977 -13.76 37.56 -21.21
N VAL A 978 -13.09 36.47 -20.84
CA VAL A 978 -13.56 35.48 -19.87
C VAL A 978 -12.74 35.63 -18.61
N ALA A 979 -13.36 36.13 -17.55
CA ALA A 979 -12.68 36.46 -16.32
C ALA A 979 -13.27 35.69 -15.13
N HIS A 980 -12.39 35.26 -14.23
CA HIS A 980 -12.75 34.55 -13.01
C HIS A 980 -12.43 35.36 -11.76
N SER A 981 -13.34 35.40 -10.80
CA SER A 981 -13.12 36.00 -9.48
C SER A 981 -12.56 37.43 -9.62
N MET A 982 -11.43 37.75 -8.97
CA MET A 982 -10.76 39.05 -9.03
C MET A 982 -10.38 39.51 -10.46
N GLY A 983 -10.12 38.59 -11.38
CA GLY A 983 -9.88 38.92 -12.79
C GLY A 983 -11.06 39.66 -13.43
N GLY A 984 -12.29 39.39 -12.95
CA GLY A 984 -13.48 40.12 -13.39
C GLY A 984 -13.50 41.56 -12.91
N LEU A 985 -12.99 41.84 -11.71
CA LEU A 985 -12.86 43.21 -11.19
C LEU A 985 -11.83 44.02 -11.98
N ILE A 986 -10.69 43.40 -12.31
CA ILE A 986 -9.66 43.99 -13.20
C ILE A 986 -10.27 44.33 -14.56
N SER A 987 -11.03 43.39 -15.13
CA SER A 987 -11.69 43.57 -16.42
C SER A 987 -12.72 44.71 -16.39
N ARG A 988 -13.51 44.79 -15.31
CA ARG A 988 -14.49 45.87 -15.13
C ARG A 988 -13.82 47.22 -14.98
N TRP A 989 -12.77 47.33 -14.16
CA TRP A 989 -12.03 48.58 -14.03
C TRP A 989 -11.45 49.03 -15.38
N PHE A 990 -10.82 48.10 -16.11
CA PHE A 990 -10.28 48.38 -17.43
C PHE A 990 -11.35 48.94 -18.39
N ILE A 991 -12.53 48.32 -18.42
CA ILE A 991 -13.65 48.72 -19.31
C ILE A 991 -14.30 50.03 -18.87
N GLU A 992 -14.55 50.19 -17.56
CA GLU A 992 -15.38 51.27 -17.01
C GLU A 992 -14.58 52.55 -16.71
N GLN A 993 -13.28 52.44 -16.43
CA GLN A 993 -12.44 53.56 -15.96
C GLN A 993 -11.22 53.83 -16.85
N GLU A 994 -10.66 52.83 -17.54
CA GLU A 994 -9.42 52.97 -18.33
C GLU A 994 -9.64 52.98 -19.85
N GLY A 995 -10.89 53.20 -20.31
CA GLY A 995 -11.22 53.29 -21.74
C GLY A 995 -11.28 51.95 -22.49
N GLY A 996 -11.27 50.83 -21.77
CA GLY A 996 -11.41 49.48 -22.32
C GLY A 996 -12.75 49.23 -23.01
N ASN A 997 -13.76 50.09 -22.79
CA ASN A 997 -15.02 50.05 -23.53
C ASN A 997 -14.87 50.30 -25.05
N GLN A 998 -13.76 50.88 -25.49
CA GLN A 998 -13.43 51.02 -26.92
C GLN A 998 -12.64 49.83 -27.48
N VAL A 999 -12.34 48.84 -26.65
CA VAL A 999 -11.49 47.68 -26.96
C VAL A 999 -12.30 46.39 -26.86
N VAL A 1000 -13.08 46.21 -25.79
CA VAL A 1000 -13.77 44.95 -25.48
C VAL A 1000 -15.20 44.96 -26.01
N GLN A 1001 -15.62 43.88 -26.68
CA GLN A 1001 -16.98 43.72 -27.21
C GLN A 1001 -17.89 42.89 -26.31
N HIS A 1002 -17.33 42.09 -25.38
CA HIS A 1002 -18.11 41.30 -24.42
C HIS A 1002 -17.26 40.93 -23.21
N LEU A 1003 -17.80 41.10 -22.01
CA LEU A 1003 -17.22 40.59 -20.76
C LEU A 1003 -18.08 39.46 -20.19
N VAL A 1004 -17.46 38.31 -19.95
CA VAL A 1004 -18.04 37.17 -19.23
C VAL A 1004 -17.34 37.01 -17.88
N MET A 1005 -18.12 37.02 -16.80
CA MET A 1005 -17.62 36.95 -15.43
C MET A 1005 -18.11 35.69 -14.72
N PHE A 1006 -17.18 34.93 -14.14
CA PHE A 1006 -17.45 33.75 -13.32
C PHE A 1006 -17.11 34.02 -11.86
N GLY A 1007 -18.12 33.95 -10.98
CA GLY A 1007 -17.91 34.11 -9.53
C GLY A 1007 -17.28 35.45 -9.13
N THR A 1008 -17.33 36.48 -9.98
CA THR A 1008 -16.70 37.77 -9.69
C THR A 1008 -17.44 38.48 -8.55
N PRO A 1009 -16.75 38.91 -7.47
CA PRO A 1009 -17.39 39.56 -6.33
C PRO A 1009 -17.74 41.02 -6.65
N ASN A 1010 -18.81 41.23 -7.42
CA ASN A 1010 -19.19 42.56 -7.92
C ASN A 1010 -19.67 43.53 -6.84
N ALA A 1011 -20.04 43.03 -5.65
CA ALA A 1011 -20.29 43.84 -4.44
C ALA A 1011 -19.25 43.59 -3.32
N GLY A 1012 -18.11 43.01 -3.65
CA GLY A 1012 -17.09 42.64 -2.69
C GLY A 1012 -17.32 41.28 -2.03
N SER A 1013 -16.42 40.96 -1.12
CA SER A 1013 -16.33 39.68 -0.42
C SER A 1013 -16.81 39.81 1.04
N PRO A 1014 -17.48 38.80 1.62
CA PRO A 1014 -17.93 38.85 3.01
C PRO A 1014 -16.77 38.72 4.03
N TRP A 1015 -15.56 38.40 3.58
CA TRP A 1015 -14.40 38.16 4.44
C TRP A 1015 -13.77 39.48 4.91
N PRO A 1016 -13.53 39.67 6.23
CA PRO A 1016 -12.96 40.91 6.76
C PRO A 1016 -11.50 41.15 6.34
N SER A 1017 -10.75 40.09 6.07
CA SER A 1017 -9.34 40.13 5.65
C SER A 1017 -8.97 38.95 4.75
N ILE A 1018 -7.82 39.04 4.09
CA ILE A 1018 -7.26 37.97 3.25
C ILE A 1018 -6.92 36.74 4.10
N GLU A 1019 -6.33 36.98 5.26
CA GLU A 1019 -5.96 35.92 6.21
C GLU A 1019 -7.19 35.11 6.61
N ASP A 1020 -8.31 35.78 6.87
CA ASP A 1020 -9.57 35.11 7.18
C ASP A 1020 -10.08 34.29 5.98
N TRP A 1021 -10.02 34.86 4.77
CA TRP A 1021 -10.36 34.11 3.56
C TRP A 1021 -9.46 32.88 3.35
N VAL A 1022 -8.15 32.99 3.59
CA VAL A 1022 -7.22 31.87 3.46
C VAL A 1022 -7.53 30.78 4.47
N PHE A 1023 -7.70 31.11 5.75
CA PHE A 1023 -7.99 30.10 6.76
C PHE A 1023 -9.36 29.43 6.57
N ALA A 1024 -10.36 30.19 6.11
CA ALA A 1024 -11.64 29.63 5.66
C ALA A 1024 -11.42 28.62 4.51
N THR A 1025 -10.62 28.99 3.52
CA THR A 1025 -10.31 28.17 2.33
C THR A 1025 -9.50 26.92 2.69
N LEU A 1026 -8.50 27.03 3.58
CA LEU A 1026 -7.72 25.90 4.10
C LEU A 1026 -8.61 24.95 4.92
N GLY A 1027 -9.46 25.47 5.80
CA GLY A 1027 -10.40 24.66 6.58
C GLY A 1027 -11.35 23.87 5.69
N LEU A 1028 -11.82 24.46 4.60
CA LEU A 1028 -12.65 23.78 3.59
C LEU A 1028 -11.89 22.64 2.88
N GLY A 1029 -10.65 22.90 2.46
CA GLY A 1029 -9.79 21.93 1.76
C GLY A 1029 -9.38 20.75 2.64
N LEU A 1030 -8.94 21.00 3.88
CA LEU A 1030 -8.53 19.96 4.84
C LEU A 1030 -9.67 18.99 5.15
N ASN A 1031 -10.90 19.47 5.14
CA ASN A 1031 -12.10 18.69 5.48
C ASN A 1031 -12.87 18.17 4.26
N GLN A 1032 -12.36 18.36 3.04
CA GLN A 1032 -12.99 17.89 1.81
C GLN A 1032 -14.45 18.33 1.67
N LEU A 1033 -14.72 19.60 2.00
CA LEU A 1033 -16.08 20.18 1.92
C LEU A 1033 -16.46 20.62 0.49
N SER A 1034 -15.52 20.54 -0.47
CA SER A 1034 -15.77 20.66 -1.91
C SER A 1034 -16.12 19.30 -2.54
N ALA A 1035 -16.77 19.32 -3.71
CA ALA A 1035 -17.12 18.10 -4.46
C ALA A 1035 -15.90 17.42 -5.13
N VAL A 1036 -14.79 18.14 -5.26
CA VAL A 1036 -13.54 17.65 -5.87
C VAL A 1036 -12.41 17.83 -4.86
N VAL A 1037 -11.52 16.83 -4.74
CA VAL A 1037 -10.33 16.97 -3.89
C VAL A 1037 -9.37 17.96 -4.56
N TRP A 1038 -8.97 18.97 -3.81
CA TRP A 1038 -8.10 20.03 -4.29
C TRP A 1038 -6.65 19.54 -4.43
N PRO A 1039 -5.90 19.98 -5.46
CA PRO A 1039 -4.47 19.73 -5.53
C PRO A 1039 -3.71 20.36 -4.36
N THR A 1040 -2.69 19.66 -3.85
CA THR A 1040 -1.87 20.07 -2.71
C THR A 1040 -1.17 21.42 -2.94
N GLN A 1041 -0.84 21.76 -4.19
CA GLN A 1041 -0.22 23.04 -4.54
C GLN A 1041 -1.05 24.27 -4.14
N ILE A 1042 -2.39 24.13 -4.04
CA ILE A 1042 -3.26 25.21 -3.56
C ILE A 1042 -2.91 25.58 -2.12
N VAL A 1043 -2.56 24.61 -1.28
CA VAL A 1043 -2.19 24.85 0.12
C VAL A 1043 -0.95 25.73 0.20
N ALA A 1044 0.09 25.43 -0.60
CA ALA A 1044 1.33 26.21 -0.60
C ALA A 1044 1.09 27.67 -1.01
N MET A 1045 0.31 27.89 -2.07
CA MET A 1045 -0.01 29.23 -2.56
C MET A 1045 -0.88 30.03 -1.58
N LEU A 1046 -1.81 29.36 -0.88
CA LEU A 1046 -2.60 29.98 0.19
C LEU A 1046 -1.72 30.40 1.37
N LEU A 1047 -0.72 29.60 1.74
CA LEU A 1047 0.23 29.95 2.80
C LEU A 1047 1.16 31.10 2.37
N GLU A 1048 1.58 31.14 1.11
CA GLU A 1048 2.36 32.25 0.54
C GLU A 1048 1.58 33.58 0.63
N LEU A 1049 0.27 33.56 0.37
CA LEU A 1049 -0.62 34.73 0.52
C LEU A 1049 -0.62 35.30 1.95
N VAL A 1050 -0.57 34.44 2.97
CA VAL A 1050 -0.61 34.84 4.38
C VAL A 1050 0.75 35.33 4.88
N GLU A 1051 1.85 34.75 4.40
CA GLU A 1051 3.20 35.18 4.78
C GLU A 1051 3.58 36.56 4.20
N ASN A 1052 3.07 36.88 3.00
CA ASN A 1052 3.49 38.05 2.21
C ASN A 1052 2.63 39.32 2.38
N ASN A 1053 1.56 39.27 3.19
CA ASN A 1053 0.67 40.37 3.62
C ASN A 1053 0.98 41.78 3.04
N ASP A 1054 0.28 42.24 1.98
CA ASP A 1054 0.02 43.70 1.76
C ASP A 1054 -0.87 44.13 0.56
N LEU A 1055 -1.52 45.29 0.76
CA LEU A 1055 -2.15 46.30 -0.15
C LEU A 1055 -3.26 45.94 -1.17
N SER A 1056 -3.13 44.91 -2.02
CA SER A 1056 -4.01 44.78 -3.21
C SER A 1056 -5.43 44.28 -2.92
N LEU A 1057 -5.64 43.60 -1.79
CA LEU A 1057 -6.83 42.77 -1.56
C LEU A 1057 -7.80 43.34 -0.51
N ASP A 1058 -7.41 44.34 0.28
CA ASP A 1058 -8.35 45.15 1.09
C ASP A 1058 -9.39 45.86 0.20
N GLN A 1059 -9.07 46.04 -1.08
CA GLN A 1059 -9.95 46.58 -2.11
C GLN A 1059 -11.19 45.70 -2.35
N MET A 1060 -11.14 44.42 -1.97
CA MET A 1060 -12.27 43.49 -2.10
C MET A 1060 -13.31 43.62 -0.98
N HIS A 1061 -13.05 44.42 0.06
CA HIS A 1061 -14.05 44.74 1.07
C HIS A 1061 -15.23 45.53 0.44
N PRO A 1062 -16.50 45.22 0.74
CA PRO A 1062 -17.66 45.89 0.12
C PRO A 1062 -17.66 47.42 0.24
N ASP A 1063 -17.11 47.94 1.35
CA ASP A 1063 -17.03 49.38 1.62
C ASP A 1063 -15.77 50.09 1.07
N SER A 1064 -14.95 49.39 0.27
CA SER A 1064 -13.71 49.96 -0.27
C SER A 1064 -13.96 51.13 -1.24
N GLU A 1065 -12.98 52.02 -1.36
CA GLU A 1065 -13.05 53.13 -2.33
C GLU A 1065 -13.14 52.61 -3.78
N PHE A 1066 -12.61 51.41 -4.04
CA PHE A 1066 -12.72 50.73 -5.33
C PHE A 1066 -14.19 50.47 -5.72
N PHE A 1067 -15.00 49.88 -4.83
CA PHE A 1067 -16.41 49.61 -5.13
C PHE A 1067 -17.25 50.89 -5.19
N LYS A 1068 -16.92 51.92 -4.40
CA LYS A 1068 -17.56 53.25 -4.52
C LYS A 1068 -17.28 53.88 -5.90
N ALA A 1069 -16.05 53.79 -6.39
CA ALA A 1069 -15.67 54.27 -7.72
C ALA A 1069 -16.38 53.48 -8.82
N ILE A 1070 -16.37 52.14 -8.77
CA ILE A 1070 -17.07 51.29 -9.75
C ILE A 1070 -18.59 51.57 -9.76
N ALA A 1071 -19.22 51.75 -8.60
CA ALA A 1071 -20.66 52.02 -8.50
C ALA A 1071 -21.07 53.36 -9.13
N SER A 1072 -20.14 54.32 -9.23
CA SER A 1072 -20.38 55.64 -9.84
C SER A 1072 -19.95 55.73 -11.31
N SER A 1073 -19.49 54.62 -11.91
CA SER A 1073 -19.07 54.59 -13.32
C SER A 1073 -20.22 54.88 -14.28
N SER A 1074 -19.93 55.63 -15.35
CA SER A 1074 -20.86 55.76 -16.49
C SER A 1074 -21.06 54.42 -17.20
N ASP A 1075 -22.22 54.24 -17.84
CA ASP A 1075 -22.51 53.04 -18.63
C ASP A 1075 -21.45 52.82 -19.73
N PRO A 1076 -20.66 51.71 -19.68
CA PRO A 1076 -19.60 51.45 -20.65
C PRO A 1076 -20.16 51.07 -22.03
N ARG A 1077 -21.47 50.74 -22.14
CA ARG A 1077 -22.12 50.22 -23.35
C ARG A 1077 -21.50 48.92 -23.90
N VAL A 1078 -20.85 48.15 -23.04
CA VAL A 1078 -20.30 46.82 -23.34
C VAL A 1078 -21.23 45.76 -22.75
N PRO A 1079 -21.68 44.75 -23.53
CA PRO A 1079 -22.45 43.62 -23.03
C PRO A 1079 -21.69 42.86 -21.93
N TYR A 1080 -22.35 42.62 -20.79
CA TYR A 1080 -21.83 41.80 -19.70
C TYR A 1080 -22.66 40.52 -19.57
N THR A 1081 -22.00 39.38 -19.36
CA THR A 1081 -22.64 38.12 -18.98
C THR A 1081 -22.07 37.63 -17.66
N ILE A 1082 -22.96 37.33 -16.71
CA ILE A 1082 -22.61 36.98 -15.33
C ILE A 1082 -23.02 35.53 -15.09
N VAL A 1083 -22.04 34.71 -14.68
CA VAL A 1083 -22.23 33.32 -14.33
C VAL A 1083 -22.03 33.17 -12.82
N ALA A 1084 -23.13 32.89 -12.13
CA ALA A 1084 -23.14 32.66 -10.69
C ALA A 1084 -23.28 31.18 -10.38
N GLY A 1085 -22.35 30.67 -9.57
CA GLY A 1085 -22.37 29.32 -9.02
C GLY A 1085 -23.16 29.28 -7.72
N ASP A 1086 -23.88 28.18 -7.53
CA ASP A 1086 -24.59 27.87 -6.31
C ASP A 1086 -24.23 26.44 -5.88
N ARG A 1087 -23.45 26.33 -4.80
CA ARG A 1087 -23.00 25.02 -4.30
C ARG A 1087 -24.17 24.16 -3.84
N SER A 1088 -25.30 24.77 -3.41
CA SER A 1088 -26.44 24.02 -2.89
C SER A 1088 -27.11 23.16 -3.97
N LEU A 1089 -26.85 23.47 -5.24
CA LEU A 1089 -27.34 22.71 -6.38
C LEU A 1089 -26.45 21.51 -6.75
N ILE A 1090 -25.28 21.34 -6.09
CA ILE A 1090 -24.37 20.23 -6.36
C ILE A 1090 -24.92 18.93 -5.72
N PRO A 1091 -25.08 17.83 -6.48
CA PRO A 1091 -25.54 16.55 -5.93
C PRO A 1091 -24.64 16.07 -4.79
N GLY A 1092 -25.21 15.81 -3.61
CA GLY A 1092 -24.46 15.36 -2.42
C GLY A 1092 -24.01 16.47 -1.47
N ALA A 1093 -24.40 17.73 -1.70
CA ALA A 1093 -24.33 18.79 -0.70
C ALA A 1093 -25.40 18.55 0.39
N SER A 1094 -25.11 17.71 1.40
CA SER A 1094 -26.03 17.44 2.50
C SER A 1094 -26.15 18.64 3.46
N ASP A 1095 -27.30 18.75 4.15
CA ASP A 1095 -27.50 19.69 5.27
C ASP A 1095 -26.42 19.55 6.36
N GLU A 1096 -25.90 18.33 6.53
CA GLU A 1096 -24.83 17.99 7.46
C GLU A 1096 -23.51 18.71 7.12
N LYS A 1097 -23.10 18.77 5.85
CA LYS A 1097 -21.91 19.52 5.40
C LYS A 1097 -22.08 21.03 5.61
N THR A 1098 -23.30 21.54 5.45
CA THR A 1098 -23.63 22.95 5.73
C THR A 1098 -23.51 23.25 7.23
N GLY A 1099 -24.00 22.34 8.09
CA GLY A 1099 -23.81 22.45 9.54
C GLY A 1099 -22.36 22.35 9.99
N GLN A 1100 -21.58 21.46 9.37
CA GLN A 1100 -20.14 21.32 9.63
C GLN A 1100 -19.37 22.57 9.22
N LEU A 1101 -19.69 23.16 8.06
CA LEU A 1101 -19.13 24.42 7.60
C LEU A 1101 -19.44 25.57 8.57
N HIS A 1102 -20.66 25.66 9.07
CA HIS A 1102 -21.05 26.68 10.05
C HIS A 1102 -20.23 26.56 11.35
N ARG A 1103 -20.07 25.34 11.89
CA ARG A 1103 -19.24 25.09 13.08
C ARG A 1103 -17.75 25.39 12.84
N LEU A 1104 -17.22 25.03 11.68
CA LEU A 1104 -15.86 25.36 11.27
C LEU A 1104 -15.63 26.87 11.26
N MET A 1105 -16.53 27.65 10.65
CA MET A 1105 -16.41 29.12 10.62
C MET A 1105 -16.51 29.74 12.01
N GLN A 1106 -17.39 29.21 12.86
CA GLN A 1106 -17.49 29.66 14.25
C GLN A 1106 -16.16 29.48 15.01
N LYS A 1107 -15.45 28.37 14.77
CA LYS A 1107 -14.13 28.10 15.37
C LYS A 1107 -13.02 28.97 14.75
N LEU A 1108 -13.14 29.34 13.48
CA LEU A 1108 -12.16 30.19 12.80
C LEU A 1108 -12.28 31.67 13.18
N PHE A 1109 -13.50 32.21 13.36
CA PHE A 1109 -13.72 33.66 13.47
C PHE A 1109 -14.49 34.14 14.72
N GLY A 1110 -15.02 33.22 15.53
CA GLY A 1110 -15.72 33.55 16.79
C GLY A 1110 -17.12 34.15 16.62
N LYS A 1111 -17.78 34.46 17.75
CA LYS A 1111 -19.23 34.74 17.85
C LYS A 1111 -19.69 36.13 17.36
N ALA A 1112 -18.79 37.11 17.24
CA ALA A 1112 -19.16 38.48 16.87
C ALA A 1112 -19.24 38.68 15.33
N MET A 1113 -18.47 37.88 14.58
CA MET A 1113 -18.48 37.85 13.12
C MET A 1113 -19.73 37.16 12.55
N ASP A 1114 -20.36 36.29 13.35
CA ASP A 1114 -21.45 35.40 12.96
C ASP A 1114 -22.62 36.11 12.26
N LYS A 1115 -23.09 37.28 12.73
CA LYS A 1115 -24.33 37.85 12.17
C LYS A 1115 -24.19 38.42 10.76
N ALA A 1116 -23.06 39.02 10.40
CA ALA A 1116 -22.87 39.65 9.11
C ALA A 1116 -22.61 38.60 8.01
N ILE A 1117 -21.69 37.66 8.29
CA ILE A 1117 -21.36 36.58 7.35
C ILE A 1117 -22.51 35.56 7.25
N ASP A 1118 -23.21 35.23 8.34
CA ASP A 1118 -24.37 34.34 8.29
C ASP A 1118 -25.50 34.90 7.42
N LEU A 1119 -25.77 36.21 7.51
CA LEU A 1119 -26.83 36.85 6.73
C LEU A 1119 -26.43 37.11 5.26
N ALA A 1120 -25.17 37.47 5.01
CA ALA A 1120 -24.66 37.84 3.69
C ALA A 1120 -24.15 36.64 2.87
N PHE A 1121 -23.83 35.52 3.51
CA PHE A 1121 -23.19 34.36 2.87
C PHE A 1121 -23.91 33.03 3.15
N PHE A 1122 -24.16 32.64 4.40
CA PHE A 1122 -24.74 31.31 4.71
C PHE A 1122 -26.24 31.19 4.46
N LYS A 1123 -27.00 32.28 4.59
CA LYS A 1123 -28.45 32.33 4.30
C LYS A 1123 -28.78 32.64 2.84
N GLN A 1124 -27.75 32.80 2.00
CA GLN A 1124 -27.91 33.06 0.57
C GLN A 1124 -27.22 31.95 -0.24
N PRO A 1125 -27.72 31.66 -1.45
CA PRO A 1125 -26.95 30.91 -2.44
C PRO A 1125 -25.55 31.50 -2.60
N ASN A 1126 -24.52 30.66 -2.64
CA ASN A 1126 -23.12 31.06 -2.77
C ASN A 1126 -22.28 29.98 -3.43
N ASP A 1127 -21.13 30.38 -3.96
CA ASP A 1127 -20.20 29.49 -4.64
C ASP A 1127 -19.05 29.03 -3.74
N LEU A 1128 -19.15 29.06 -2.41
CA LEU A 1128 -18.07 28.79 -1.43
C LEU A 1128 -17.12 29.97 -1.13
N ALA A 1129 -16.98 30.94 -2.03
CA ALA A 1129 -16.16 32.14 -1.76
C ALA A 1129 -16.96 33.44 -1.82
N VAL A 1130 -17.96 33.52 -2.69
CA VAL A 1130 -18.75 34.72 -2.96
C VAL A 1130 -20.25 34.37 -2.96
N SER A 1131 -21.09 35.22 -2.37
CA SER A 1131 -22.54 35.05 -2.45
C SER A 1131 -23.08 35.35 -3.85
N VAL A 1132 -24.12 34.65 -4.27
CA VAL A 1132 -24.79 34.90 -5.57
C VAL A 1132 -25.29 36.34 -5.67
N ALA A 1133 -25.71 36.95 -4.56
CA ALA A 1133 -26.09 38.36 -4.53
C ALA A 1133 -24.90 39.28 -4.85
N SER A 1134 -23.71 39.01 -4.31
CA SER A 1134 -22.51 39.79 -4.69
C SER A 1134 -22.09 39.51 -6.13
N ILE A 1135 -22.18 38.26 -6.60
CA ILE A 1135 -21.84 37.90 -7.98
C ILE A 1135 -22.71 38.65 -9.00
N THR A 1136 -24.01 38.73 -8.73
CA THR A 1136 -24.99 39.35 -9.64
C THR A 1136 -25.15 40.86 -9.45
N SER A 1137 -24.43 41.48 -8.51
CA SER A 1137 -24.53 42.92 -8.17
C SER A 1137 -23.88 43.83 -9.21
N VAL A 1138 -24.50 43.94 -10.38
CA VAL A 1138 -24.17 44.91 -11.43
C VAL A 1138 -25.44 45.66 -11.81
N SER A 1139 -25.37 46.99 -11.92
CA SER A 1139 -26.54 47.82 -12.23
C SER A 1139 -27.27 47.36 -13.49
N SER A 1140 -28.58 47.19 -13.39
CA SER A 1140 -29.48 46.87 -14.51
C SER A 1140 -29.67 48.03 -15.49
N ASP A 1141 -29.30 49.25 -15.09
CA ASP A 1141 -29.52 50.49 -15.86
C ASP A 1141 -28.44 50.71 -16.93
N ARG A 1142 -27.81 49.62 -17.41
CA ARG A 1142 -26.81 49.62 -18.48
C ARG A 1142 -27.47 49.29 -19.83
N THR A 1143 -26.84 49.75 -20.92
CA THR A 1143 -27.31 49.52 -22.29
C THR A 1143 -26.23 48.80 -23.11
N PRO A 1144 -26.33 47.47 -23.34
CA PRO A 1144 -27.43 46.58 -22.93
C PRO A 1144 -27.37 46.20 -21.44
N PRO A 1145 -28.50 45.78 -20.84
CA PRO A 1145 -28.51 45.31 -19.46
C PRO A 1145 -27.63 44.05 -19.29
N PRO A 1146 -26.99 43.86 -18.12
CA PRO A 1146 -26.19 42.64 -17.88
C PRO A 1146 -27.06 41.38 -17.98
N ARG A 1147 -26.57 40.37 -18.71
CA ARG A 1147 -27.20 39.05 -18.81
C ARG A 1147 -26.73 38.16 -17.66
N ILE A 1148 -27.57 37.93 -16.67
CA ILE A 1148 -27.33 36.89 -15.64
C ILE A 1148 -27.82 35.56 -16.22
N LEU A 1149 -26.98 34.52 -16.20
CA LEU A 1149 -27.40 33.19 -16.65
C LEU A 1149 -28.23 32.48 -15.58
N GLU A 1150 -29.43 32.04 -15.95
CA GLU A 1150 -30.35 31.28 -15.10
C GLU A 1150 -30.74 29.95 -15.77
N PRO A 1151 -30.90 28.84 -15.00
CA PRO A 1151 -30.69 28.75 -13.55
C PRO A 1151 -29.22 28.92 -13.16
N TYR A 1152 -28.96 29.27 -11.90
CA TYR A 1152 -27.59 29.33 -11.37
C TYR A 1152 -26.88 27.98 -11.53
N VAL A 1153 -25.55 28.04 -11.63
CA VAL A 1153 -24.74 26.89 -12.01
C VAL A 1153 -24.43 26.03 -10.80
N ALA A 1154 -24.65 24.71 -10.91
CA ALA A 1154 -24.26 23.74 -9.88
C ALA A 1154 -22.73 23.54 -9.81
N CYS A 1155 -22.00 24.55 -9.34
CA CYS A 1155 -20.55 24.61 -9.19
C CYS A 1155 -20.16 25.41 -7.96
N ASP A 1156 -18.93 25.20 -7.48
CA ASP A 1156 -18.26 26.05 -6.49
C ASP A 1156 -17.21 26.97 -7.16
N HIS A 1157 -16.58 27.84 -6.37
CA HIS A 1157 -15.76 28.94 -6.83
C HIS A 1157 -14.55 28.49 -7.64
N VAL A 1158 -14.08 27.26 -7.43
CA VAL A 1158 -12.89 26.70 -8.10
C VAL A 1158 -13.24 25.69 -9.19
N THR A 1159 -14.52 25.35 -9.39
CA THR A 1159 -14.97 24.31 -10.31
C THR A 1159 -15.70 24.79 -11.57
N TYR A 1160 -15.86 26.11 -11.75
CA TYR A 1160 -16.52 26.70 -12.93
C TYR A 1160 -15.96 26.21 -14.28
N PHE A 1161 -14.67 25.92 -14.38
CA PHE A 1161 -14.03 25.53 -15.64
C PHE A 1161 -13.70 24.03 -15.72
N THR A 1162 -14.14 23.24 -14.73
CA THR A 1162 -13.82 21.80 -14.64
C THR A 1162 -15.07 20.93 -14.64
N LEU A 1163 -16.14 21.34 -13.96
CA LEU A 1163 -17.37 20.55 -13.90
C LEU A 1163 -18.27 20.78 -15.13
N PRO A 1164 -19.02 19.75 -15.58
CA PRO A 1164 -19.89 19.87 -16.74
C PRO A 1164 -20.90 21.04 -16.70
N PRO A 1165 -21.57 21.36 -15.57
CA PRO A 1165 -22.47 22.51 -15.50
C PRO A 1165 -21.75 23.85 -15.75
N GLY A 1166 -20.53 24.01 -15.24
CA GLY A 1166 -19.71 25.20 -15.46
C GLY A 1166 -19.24 25.36 -16.91
N LEU A 1167 -18.83 24.24 -17.53
CA LEU A 1167 -18.48 24.21 -18.97
C LEU A 1167 -19.68 24.52 -19.87
N ALA A 1168 -20.87 24.03 -19.51
CA ALA A 1168 -22.11 24.34 -20.21
C ALA A 1168 -22.46 25.83 -20.08
N ALA A 1169 -22.33 26.41 -18.89
CA ALA A 1169 -22.55 27.83 -18.65
C ALA A 1169 -21.55 28.72 -19.41
N LEU A 1170 -20.29 28.31 -19.51
CA LEU A 1170 -19.29 28.98 -20.36
C LEU A 1170 -19.67 28.94 -21.84
N SER A 1171 -20.15 27.80 -22.31
CA SER A 1171 -20.63 27.65 -23.67
C SER A 1171 -21.84 28.55 -23.95
N GLU A 1172 -22.81 28.58 -23.03
CA GLU A 1172 -24.00 29.44 -23.15
C GLU A 1172 -23.64 30.93 -23.08
N ALA A 1173 -22.72 31.30 -22.19
CA ALA A 1173 -22.30 32.69 -22.02
C ALA A 1173 -21.69 33.25 -23.30
N LEU A 1174 -20.89 32.45 -24.01
CA LEU A 1174 -20.18 32.85 -25.24
C LEU A 1174 -21.01 32.63 -26.52
N SER A 1175 -22.16 31.96 -26.44
CA SER A 1175 -23.07 31.76 -27.57
C SER A 1175 -23.93 33.03 -27.78
N ARG A 1176 -23.86 33.63 -28.97
CA ARG A 1176 -24.74 34.74 -29.36
C ARG A 1176 -26.17 34.22 -29.56
N LYS A 1177 -27.14 34.90 -28.96
CA LYS A 1177 -28.54 34.89 -29.42
C LYS A 1177 -28.81 36.12 -30.27
#